data_AF-A0A975K7Q5-F1
#
_entry.id   AF-A0A975K7Q5-F1
#
_cell.length_a   1.000
_cell.length_b   1.000
_cell.length_c   1.000
_cell.angle_alpha   90.00
_cell.angle_beta   90.00
_cell.angle_gamma   90.00
#
_symmetry.space_group_name_H-M   'P 1'
#
loop_
_entity.id
_entity.type
_entity.pdbx_description
1 polymer ?
#
loop_
_entity_poly.entity_id
_entity_poly.type
_entity_poly.pdbx_seq_one_letter_code
_entity_poly.pdbx_strand_id
1 'polypeptide(L)'
;MATLVLTAVGTAIGGPIGGALGALIGRGVDQAVLFKPKGREGPRLAELQVQTSSYGSQVPKLFGRMRVAGTVIWATDLRETKQKSGGGKGKPSVTTYSYSASFAVALSARAAQGIGRIWADGNLLRGAAGDFKSAVGAFRFHAGGEDQAVDPLIAAAQGAGVTPAHRGMAYAVFEDLALADYGNRIPSLTFELIADAGVVDAGAMIGALSGGRVTGAAGVAIGGYAAGGEDVRGAIAPVMDSRGWAVRETAGGLAVDGGVEADGAIDAAMFAARLNGRAAVPVQRARTPAEAVPVRLALRHYDPARDYQAGVQKAVRPGPGRREASVDLPEAMAAGAARTLAHDRLAAQWAARRRLALTCGWEALIHAPGDIVTVEGAPGRWRIAETEWEAMGVRLTLEGQAGGSAGMLPASGGAGVSQPDLPHGATVLMLADLPVLSDAPPAAPVVVAAAAGESEGWRRAALFTVTPGTGEAVAAGGTAPAAAMGTVAAATGDGSAMLFDMTTMIEVEMLADGMTLHPADDAALINGANLCLVGRELIQFGSAAQTGPRRFRLSRLLRGRRGTEWATGGHGAGEALLMIEQDRLAAVADDAVHVGAALSMLAIGIGDAVPAEAALTVTGEALIPLPPVHVAQEPDGAGGVTVRWVRRSRAGWRWLDGVDAPLGEESERYALRLMDGGVTVRSAETAAPLWTYSAAMIAADAAAGHGGPLRLDIRQAGAQAVGRAASVMLGI
;
A
#
# COMPACT_ATOMS: atom_id res chain seq x y z
N MET A 1 3.09 -47.42 -34.27
CA MET A 1 4.02 -47.62 -35.42
C MET A 1 5.25 -48.43 -34.99
N ALA A 2 5.66 -48.33 -33.72
CA ALA A 2 6.79 -49.11 -33.21
C ALA A 2 6.51 -50.62 -33.19
N THR A 3 5.25 -51.04 -33.00
CA THR A 3 4.89 -52.47 -33.03
C THR A 3 5.18 -53.12 -34.39
N LEU A 4 4.84 -52.46 -35.50
CA LEU A 4 5.07 -53.02 -36.84
C LEU A 4 6.56 -53.10 -37.17
N VAL A 5 7.33 -52.07 -36.81
CA VAL A 5 8.77 -51.99 -37.08
C VAL A 5 9.56 -52.98 -36.20
N LEU A 6 9.28 -53.06 -34.90
CA LEU A 6 9.98 -53.97 -33.98
C LEU A 6 9.54 -55.43 -34.14
N THR A 7 8.30 -55.69 -34.55
CA THR A 7 7.87 -57.04 -34.93
C THR A 7 8.61 -57.48 -36.18
N ALA A 8 8.72 -56.62 -37.21
CA ALA A 8 9.45 -56.91 -38.44
C ALA A 8 10.95 -57.16 -38.20
N VAL A 9 11.62 -56.32 -37.40
CA VAL A 9 13.03 -56.49 -37.01
C VAL A 9 13.23 -57.73 -36.13
N GLY A 10 12.31 -57.99 -35.19
CA GLY A 10 12.33 -59.18 -34.34
C GLY A 10 12.15 -60.48 -35.12
N THR A 11 11.29 -60.49 -36.15
CA THR A 11 11.16 -61.63 -37.07
C THR A 11 12.38 -61.81 -37.96
N ALA A 12 13.02 -60.72 -38.40
CA ALA A 12 14.19 -60.76 -39.27
C ALA A 12 15.44 -61.32 -38.56
N ILE A 13 15.57 -61.10 -37.25
CA ILE A 13 16.75 -61.54 -36.46
C ILE A 13 16.49 -62.85 -35.72
N GLY A 14 15.26 -63.11 -35.24
CA GLY A 14 14.96 -64.22 -34.33
C GLY A 14 13.81 -65.14 -34.77
N GLY A 15 13.34 -65.04 -36.01
CA GLY A 15 12.24 -65.88 -36.52
C GLY A 15 10.90 -65.64 -35.80
N PRO A 16 9.95 -66.61 -35.85
CA PRO A 16 8.59 -66.42 -35.34
C PRO A 16 8.52 -66.04 -33.85
N ILE A 17 9.47 -66.54 -33.05
CA ILE A 17 9.58 -66.27 -31.61
C ILE A 17 10.12 -64.85 -31.36
N GLY A 18 11.11 -64.41 -32.14
CA GLY A 18 11.61 -63.03 -32.10
C GLY A 18 10.57 -61.99 -32.53
N GLY A 19 9.69 -62.36 -33.47
CA GLY A 19 8.51 -61.57 -33.85
C GLY A 19 7.51 -61.39 -32.70
N ALA A 20 7.23 -62.45 -31.94
CA ALA A 20 6.33 -62.39 -30.79
C ALA A 20 6.90 -61.53 -29.64
N LEU A 21 8.21 -61.60 -29.39
CA LEU A 21 8.90 -60.73 -28.43
C LEU A 21 8.96 -59.26 -28.89
N GLY A 22 9.23 -59.03 -30.18
CA GLY A 22 9.18 -57.69 -30.79
C GLY A 22 7.79 -57.05 -30.74
N ALA A 23 6.73 -57.87 -30.87
CA ALA A 23 5.34 -57.43 -30.72
C ALA A 23 4.97 -57.10 -29.26
N LEU A 24 5.50 -57.82 -28.27
CA LEU A 24 5.28 -57.55 -26.84
C LEU A 24 5.97 -56.25 -26.38
N ILE A 25 7.22 -56.02 -26.80
CA ILE A 25 7.95 -54.78 -26.51
C ILE A 25 7.34 -53.61 -27.30
N GLY A 26 6.97 -53.84 -28.56
CA GLY A 26 6.30 -52.87 -29.42
C GLY A 26 4.96 -52.40 -28.86
N ARG A 27 4.16 -53.30 -28.26
CA ARG A 27 2.91 -52.95 -27.56
C ARG A 27 3.16 -52.09 -26.32
N GLY A 28 4.21 -52.37 -25.53
CA GLY A 28 4.56 -51.54 -24.37
C GLY A 28 4.98 -50.11 -24.77
N VAL A 29 5.67 -49.95 -25.89
CA VAL A 29 6.09 -48.65 -26.42
C VAL A 29 4.94 -47.92 -27.11
N ASP A 30 4.13 -48.59 -27.93
CA ASP A 30 2.95 -47.97 -28.55
C ASP A 30 1.89 -47.61 -27.47
N GLN A 31 1.77 -48.33 -26.35
CA GLN A 31 0.89 -47.93 -25.23
C GLN A 31 1.43 -46.72 -24.44
N ALA A 32 2.76 -46.57 -24.32
CA ALA A 32 3.42 -45.44 -23.66
C ALA A 32 3.51 -44.16 -24.53
N VAL A 33 3.43 -44.29 -25.87
CA VAL A 33 3.64 -43.19 -26.81
C VAL A 33 2.39 -42.83 -27.62
N LEU A 34 1.58 -43.81 -28.07
CA LEU A 34 0.36 -43.59 -28.87
C LEU A 34 -0.92 -43.50 -28.01
N PHE A 35 -0.96 -44.16 -26.86
CA PHE A 35 -2.08 -44.08 -25.88
C PHE A 35 -1.71 -43.33 -24.59
N LYS A 36 -0.63 -42.56 -24.59
CA LYS A 36 -0.44 -41.53 -23.57
C LYS A 36 -1.69 -40.65 -23.63
N PRO A 37 -2.53 -40.55 -22.58
CA PRO A 37 -3.54 -39.50 -22.57
C PRO A 37 -2.77 -38.21 -22.84
N LYS A 38 -3.17 -37.45 -23.88
CA LYS A 38 -2.66 -36.08 -24.07
C LYS A 38 -2.64 -35.47 -22.69
N GLY A 39 -1.44 -35.12 -22.21
CA GLY A 39 -1.26 -34.72 -20.82
C GLY A 39 -2.28 -33.63 -20.53
N ARG A 40 -3.29 -33.97 -19.73
CA ARG A 40 -4.16 -32.98 -19.14
C ARG A 40 -3.25 -32.25 -18.16
N GLU A 41 -2.73 -31.11 -18.58
CA GLU A 41 -2.04 -30.22 -17.66
C GLU A 41 -3.10 -29.76 -16.65
N GLY A 42 -3.00 -30.28 -15.42
CA GLY A 42 -3.83 -29.79 -14.33
C GLY A 42 -3.57 -28.29 -14.12
N PRO A 43 -4.52 -27.56 -13.51
CA PRO A 43 -4.34 -26.14 -13.22
C PRO A 43 -3.06 -25.95 -12.40
N ARG A 44 -2.08 -25.28 -13.01
CA ARG A 44 -0.87 -24.85 -12.29
C ARG A 44 -1.24 -23.64 -11.46
N LEU A 45 -0.64 -23.52 -10.28
CA LEU A 45 -0.64 -22.26 -9.55
C LEU A 45 0.09 -21.24 -10.42
N ALA A 46 -0.68 -20.36 -11.05
CA ALA A 46 -0.14 -19.19 -11.68
C ALA A 46 0.34 -18.27 -10.53
N GLU A 47 1.60 -17.79 -10.60
CA GLU A 47 1.95 -16.56 -9.87
C GLU A 47 0.86 -15.54 -10.19
N LEU A 48 0.33 -14.78 -9.21
CA LEU A 48 -0.81 -13.87 -9.40
C LEU A 48 -0.65 -13.13 -10.74
N GLN A 49 -1.34 -13.64 -11.78
CA GLN A 49 -0.96 -13.28 -13.14
C GLN A 49 -1.49 -11.91 -13.46
N VAL A 50 -0.72 -11.22 -14.29
CA VAL A 50 -1.05 -9.91 -14.83
C VAL A 50 -2.41 -10.00 -15.51
N GLN A 51 -3.29 -9.08 -15.13
CA GLN A 51 -4.65 -8.95 -15.61
C GLN A 51 -4.68 -8.86 -17.15
N THR A 52 -5.06 -9.95 -17.82
CA THR A 52 -5.27 -9.97 -19.27
C THR A 52 -6.68 -10.44 -19.56
N SER A 53 -7.47 -9.59 -20.19
CA SER A 53 -8.80 -9.95 -20.68
C SER A 53 -8.65 -10.64 -22.02
N SER A 54 -8.51 -11.97 -22.00
CA SER A 54 -8.49 -12.78 -23.21
C SER A 54 -9.75 -13.66 -23.26
N TYR A 55 -10.35 -13.78 -24.44
CA TYR A 55 -11.50 -14.67 -24.64
C TYR A 55 -11.13 -16.11 -24.26
N GLY A 56 -11.97 -16.76 -23.45
CA GLY A 56 -11.71 -18.11 -22.92
C GLY A 56 -10.91 -18.16 -21.62
N SER A 57 -10.54 -17.01 -21.03
CA SER A 57 -9.96 -16.97 -19.68
C SER A 57 -10.93 -17.53 -18.65
N GLN A 58 -10.45 -18.41 -17.77
CA GLN A 58 -11.27 -19.01 -16.71
C GLN A 58 -11.47 -18.03 -15.55
N VAL A 59 -12.71 -17.87 -15.11
CA VAL A 59 -13.05 -17.18 -13.85
C VAL A 59 -13.32 -18.24 -12.78
N PRO A 60 -12.49 -18.37 -11.73
CA PRO A 60 -12.63 -19.45 -10.76
C PRO A 60 -13.86 -19.27 -9.87
N LYS A 61 -14.43 -20.39 -9.40
CA LYS A 61 -15.39 -20.38 -8.28
C LYS A 61 -14.60 -20.35 -6.99
N LEU A 62 -14.78 -19.30 -6.20
CA LEU A 62 -14.02 -19.09 -4.97
C LEU A 62 -14.83 -19.59 -3.76
N PHE A 63 -14.11 -20.18 -2.82
CA PHE A 63 -14.63 -20.64 -1.54
C PHE A 63 -13.74 -20.09 -0.42
N GLY A 64 -14.33 -19.80 0.73
CA GLY A 64 -13.63 -19.24 1.89
C GLY A 64 -13.06 -17.84 1.59
N ARG A 65 -11.81 -17.59 1.99
CA ARG A 65 -11.12 -16.32 1.76
C ARG A 65 -9.88 -16.54 0.91
N MET A 66 -9.78 -15.80 -0.20
CA MET A 66 -8.71 -15.95 -1.19
C MET A 66 -8.27 -14.60 -1.73
N ARG A 67 -6.99 -14.47 -2.06
CA ARG A 67 -6.53 -13.40 -2.94
C ARG A 67 -6.62 -13.86 -4.39
N VAL A 68 -7.32 -13.12 -5.23
CA VAL A 68 -7.53 -13.44 -6.64
C VAL A 68 -7.12 -12.27 -7.54
N ALA A 69 -6.51 -12.58 -8.67
CA ALA A 69 -6.33 -11.61 -9.75
C ALA A 69 -7.64 -11.50 -10.54
N GLY A 70 -8.17 -10.28 -10.65
CA GLY A 70 -9.44 -10.08 -11.33
C GLY A 70 -9.29 -10.01 -12.85
N THR A 71 -10.37 -10.24 -13.60
CA THR A 71 -10.42 -10.12 -15.07
C THR A 71 -11.23 -8.89 -15.46
N VAL A 72 -10.70 -7.96 -16.27
CA VAL A 72 -11.50 -6.82 -16.75
C VAL A 72 -12.61 -7.32 -17.68
N ILE A 73 -13.86 -7.02 -17.37
CA ILE A 73 -15.03 -7.39 -18.19
C ILE A 73 -15.65 -6.19 -18.91
N TRP A 74 -15.31 -4.97 -18.48
CA TRP A 74 -15.74 -3.73 -19.10
C TRP A 74 -14.77 -2.60 -18.73
N ALA A 75 -14.54 -1.64 -19.63
CA ALA A 75 -13.77 -0.42 -19.37
C ALA A 75 -14.20 0.71 -20.32
N THR A 76 -14.03 1.95 -19.89
CA THR A 76 -14.11 3.14 -20.74
C THR A 76 -12.73 3.52 -21.28
N ASP A 77 -12.71 4.41 -22.26
CA ASP A 77 -11.47 5.13 -22.61
C ASP A 77 -10.96 5.95 -21.42
N LEU A 78 -9.65 6.26 -21.45
CA LEU A 78 -9.02 7.12 -20.46
C LEU A 78 -9.59 8.53 -20.56
N ARG A 79 -10.08 9.06 -19.43
CA ARG A 79 -10.55 10.45 -19.31
C ARG A 79 -9.37 11.35 -18.94
N GLU A 80 -9.01 12.24 -19.86
CA GLU A 80 -7.97 13.26 -19.66
C GLU A 80 -8.61 14.55 -19.12
N THR A 81 -8.17 15.01 -17.95
CA THR A 81 -8.52 16.31 -17.40
C THR A 81 -7.31 17.24 -17.48
N LYS A 82 -7.50 18.44 -18.03
CA LYS A 82 -6.45 19.46 -18.16
C LYS A 82 -6.70 20.54 -17.12
N GLN A 83 -5.74 20.76 -16.23
CA GLN A 83 -5.71 21.96 -15.38
C GLN A 83 -4.60 22.88 -15.86
N LYS A 84 -4.97 24.11 -16.20
CA LYS A 84 -4.03 25.16 -16.54
C LYS A 84 -3.78 26.01 -15.29
N SER A 85 -2.56 25.99 -14.78
CA SER A 85 -2.13 26.87 -13.69
C SER A 85 -1.12 27.91 -14.22
N GLY A 86 -1.28 29.15 -13.77
CA GLY A 86 -0.51 30.29 -14.29
C GLY A 86 -1.01 30.86 -15.62
N GLY A 87 -0.68 32.13 -15.86
CA GLY A 87 -1.16 32.91 -17.00
C GLY A 87 -1.28 34.42 -16.76
N GLY A 88 -0.77 34.94 -15.64
CA GLY A 88 -0.63 36.39 -15.42
C GLY A 88 0.44 37.03 -16.31
N LYS A 89 0.37 38.35 -16.49
CA LYS A 89 1.28 39.15 -17.36
C LYS A 89 2.75 38.74 -17.18
N GLY A 90 3.27 37.97 -18.13
CA GLY A 90 4.69 37.61 -18.24
C GLY A 90 5.13 36.26 -17.67
N LYS A 91 4.25 35.44 -17.06
CA LYS A 91 4.61 34.08 -16.60
C LYS A 91 4.10 32.98 -17.56
N PRO A 92 4.92 31.95 -17.86
CA PRO A 92 4.49 30.83 -18.70
C PRO A 92 3.40 30.01 -17.99
N SER A 93 2.35 29.63 -18.72
CA SER A 93 1.30 28.75 -18.18
C SER A 93 1.75 27.30 -18.18
N VAL A 94 1.59 26.60 -17.06
CA VAL A 94 1.83 25.15 -16.96
C VAL A 94 0.49 24.44 -17.09
N THR A 95 0.39 23.50 -18.03
CA THR A 95 -0.81 22.65 -18.18
C THR A 95 -0.49 21.28 -17.60
N THR A 96 -1.17 20.93 -16.51
CA THR A 96 -1.08 19.61 -15.88
C THR A 96 -2.19 18.73 -16.43
N TYR A 97 -1.82 17.52 -16.84
CA TYR A 97 -2.71 16.49 -17.34
C TYR A 97 -2.91 15.42 -16.27
N SER A 98 -4.16 15.12 -15.94
CA SER A 98 -4.51 13.97 -15.11
C SER A 98 -5.38 13.00 -15.89
N TYR A 99 -5.21 11.71 -15.62
CA TYR A 99 -5.92 10.63 -16.30
C TYR A 99 -6.70 9.81 -15.28
N SER A 100 -7.93 9.46 -15.64
CA SER A 100 -8.77 8.55 -14.86
C SER A 100 -9.43 7.52 -15.79
N ALA A 101 -9.84 6.37 -15.23
CA ALA A 101 -10.58 5.37 -15.98
C ALA A 101 -11.69 4.75 -15.13
N SER A 102 -12.78 4.38 -15.81
CA SER A 102 -13.86 3.59 -15.24
C SER A 102 -13.85 2.18 -15.83
N PHE A 103 -13.89 1.15 -15.00
CA PHE A 103 -13.82 -0.24 -15.44
C PHE A 103 -14.42 -1.22 -14.43
N ALA A 104 -14.79 -2.41 -14.91
CA ALA A 104 -15.35 -3.50 -14.12
C ALA A 104 -14.46 -4.73 -14.18
N VAL A 105 -14.31 -5.41 -13.03
CA VAL A 105 -13.40 -6.54 -12.84
C VAL A 105 -14.16 -7.72 -12.24
N ALA A 106 -14.25 -8.83 -12.99
CA ALA A 106 -14.79 -10.09 -12.51
C ALA A 106 -13.82 -10.78 -11.54
N LEU A 107 -14.36 -11.31 -10.44
CA LEU A 107 -13.59 -11.88 -9.33
C LEU A 107 -13.88 -13.36 -9.10
N SER A 108 -15.16 -13.76 -9.17
CA SER A 108 -15.54 -15.16 -8.99
C SER A 108 -16.80 -15.53 -9.77
N ALA A 109 -16.81 -16.72 -10.38
CA ALA A 109 -17.99 -17.31 -11.03
C ALA A 109 -19.00 -17.93 -10.04
N ARG A 110 -19.09 -17.32 -8.85
CA ARG A 110 -20.00 -17.62 -7.76
C ARG A 110 -20.25 -16.32 -6.99
N ALA A 111 -21.36 -16.25 -6.26
CA ALA A 111 -21.58 -15.21 -5.29
C ALA A 111 -20.49 -15.16 -4.20
N ALA A 112 -20.18 -13.95 -3.72
CA ALA A 112 -19.24 -13.69 -2.63
C ALA A 112 -19.81 -12.65 -1.66
N GLN A 113 -19.39 -12.70 -0.40
CA GLN A 113 -19.91 -11.83 0.65
C GLN A 113 -19.35 -10.42 0.59
N GLY A 114 -18.08 -10.26 0.19
CA GLY A 114 -17.44 -8.96 0.21
C GLY A 114 -15.99 -8.96 -0.27
N ILE A 115 -15.44 -7.75 -0.32
CA ILE A 115 -14.04 -7.50 -0.65
C ILE A 115 -13.37 -6.87 0.57
N GLY A 116 -12.24 -7.46 0.98
CA GLY A 116 -11.33 -6.89 1.97
C GLY A 116 -10.37 -5.89 1.31
N ARG A 117 -9.08 -6.20 1.35
CA ARG A 117 -8.03 -5.39 0.73
C ARG A 117 -7.99 -5.53 -0.79
N ILE A 118 -7.54 -4.47 -1.47
CA ILE A 118 -7.32 -4.44 -2.92
C ILE A 118 -5.89 -3.95 -3.16
N TRP A 119 -5.19 -4.58 -4.11
CA TRP A 119 -3.86 -4.15 -4.54
C TRP A 119 -3.84 -3.85 -6.04
N ALA A 120 -3.13 -2.80 -6.41
CA ALA A 120 -2.86 -2.36 -7.79
C ALA A 120 -1.35 -2.41 -8.05
N ASP A 121 -0.92 -3.17 -9.07
CA ASP A 121 0.50 -3.41 -9.39
C ASP A 121 1.32 -3.89 -8.17
N GLY A 122 0.67 -4.61 -7.24
CA GLY A 122 1.27 -5.08 -5.99
C GLY A 122 1.20 -4.10 -4.81
N ASN A 123 0.89 -2.83 -5.06
CA ASN A 123 0.72 -1.80 -4.01
C ASN A 123 -0.70 -1.81 -3.44
N LEU A 124 -0.86 -1.51 -2.15
CA LEU A 124 -2.17 -1.44 -1.50
C LEU A 124 -2.97 -0.26 -2.07
N LEU A 125 -4.10 -0.56 -2.73
CA LEU A 125 -5.06 0.42 -3.26
C LEU A 125 -6.21 0.64 -2.29
N ARG A 126 -6.67 -0.40 -1.60
CA ARG A 126 -7.75 -0.32 -0.60
C ARG A 126 -7.36 -1.07 0.66
N GLY A 127 -7.43 -0.40 1.80
CA GLY A 127 -7.16 -0.97 3.13
C GLY A 127 -8.27 -1.90 3.63
N ALA A 128 -8.01 -2.56 4.76
CA ALA A 128 -8.98 -3.42 5.45
C ALA A 128 -10.15 -2.63 6.04
N ALA A 129 -9.91 -1.37 6.42
CA ALA A 129 -10.96 -0.42 6.82
C ALA A 129 -11.81 0.07 5.63
N GLY A 130 -11.39 -0.25 4.41
CA GLY A 130 -12.09 0.08 3.19
C GLY A 130 -11.74 1.43 2.57
N ASP A 131 -10.71 2.08 3.10
CA ASP A 131 -10.19 3.37 2.63
C ASP A 131 -9.28 3.18 1.40
N PHE A 132 -9.44 4.05 0.41
CA PHE A 132 -8.68 4.02 -0.84
C PHE A 132 -7.41 4.87 -0.74
N LYS A 133 -6.28 4.36 -1.24
CA LYS A 133 -4.96 5.03 -1.24
C LYS A 133 -4.73 5.92 -2.47
N SER A 134 -5.57 5.80 -3.48
CA SER A 134 -5.62 6.67 -4.65
C SER A 134 -7.07 7.13 -4.88
N ALA A 135 -7.24 8.32 -5.45
CA ALA A 135 -8.57 8.89 -5.66
C ALA A 135 -9.42 8.00 -6.57
N VAL A 136 -10.64 7.70 -6.13
CA VAL A 136 -11.66 6.96 -6.87
C VAL A 136 -12.98 7.70 -6.72
N GLY A 137 -13.69 7.95 -7.82
CA GLY A 137 -14.97 8.64 -7.80
C GLY A 137 -16.04 7.82 -7.08
N ALA A 138 -16.16 6.54 -7.44
CA ALA A 138 -17.00 5.59 -6.73
C ALA A 138 -16.49 4.16 -6.87
N PHE A 139 -16.74 3.34 -5.85
CA PHE A 139 -16.47 1.91 -5.88
C PHE A 139 -17.76 1.15 -5.59
N ARG A 140 -18.09 0.17 -6.43
CA ARG A 140 -19.27 -0.69 -6.26
C ARG A 140 -18.86 -2.15 -6.30
N PHE A 141 -19.32 -2.91 -5.33
CA PHE A 141 -19.17 -4.36 -5.30
C PHE A 141 -20.52 -5.02 -5.61
N HIS A 142 -20.52 -5.88 -6.62
CA HIS A 142 -21.65 -6.70 -7.02
C HIS A 142 -21.40 -8.12 -6.54
N ALA A 143 -22.20 -8.58 -5.58
CA ALA A 143 -21.97 -9.81 -4.83
C ALA A 143 -22.18 -11.09 -5.64
N GLY A 144 -22.76 -11.02 -6.84
CA GLY A 144 -22.97 -12.15 -7.75
C GLY A 144 -24.25 -12.96 -7.50
N GLY A 145 -25.28 -12.37 -6.89
CA GLY A 145 -26.60 -13.01 -6.73
C GLY A 145 -27.33 -13.23 -8.07
N GLU A 146 -28.30 -14.14 -8.08
CA GLU A 146 -29.15 -14.38 -9.26
C GLU A 146 -30.16 -13.24 -9.49
N ASP A 147 -30.49 -12.49 -8.45
CA ASP A 147 -31.36 -11.31 -8.46
C ASP A 147 -30.59 -10.00 -8.71
N GLN A 148 -29.28 -10.07 -8.94
CA GLN A 148 -28.43 -8.90 -9.15
C GLN A 148 -28.91 -8.03 -10.32
N ALA A 149 -28.91 -6.72 -10.07
CA ALA A 149 -29.26 -5.69 -11.04
C ALA A 149 -28.07 -5.32 -11.92
N VAL A 150 -28.36 -4.66 -13.04
CA VAL A 150 -27.33 -4.10 -13.93
C VAL A 150 -26.63 -2.92 -13.25
N ASP A 151 -25.30 -2.81 -13.38
CA ASP A 151 -24.58 -1.65 -12.86
C ASP A 151 -24.99 -0.36 -13.60
N PRO A 152 -25.34 0.73 -12.88
CA PRO A 152 -25.85 1.95 -13.50
C PRO A 152 -24.82 2.68 -14.37
N LEU A 153 -23.52 2.62 -14.04
CA LEU A 153 -22.47 3.27 -14.83
C LEU A 153 -22.28 2.55 -16.17
N ILE A 154 -22.25 1.22 -16.14
CA ILE A 154 -22.14 0.40 -17.36
C ILE A 154 -23.41 0.55 -18.21
N ALA A 155 -24.59 0.55 -17.57
CA ALA A 155 -25.88 0.77 -18.23
C ALA A 155 -25.97 2.15 -18.89
N ALA A 156 -25.44 3.20 -18.26
CA ALA A 156 -25.38 4.53 -18.83
C ALA A 156 -24.47 4.59 -20.06
N ALA A 157 -23.35 3.85 -20.05
CA ALA A 157 -22.40 3.83 -21.16
C ALA A 157 -22.84 2.95 -22.34
N GLN A 158 -23.50 1.82 -22.08
CA GLN A 158 -23.84 0.81 -23.11
C GLN A 158 -25.33 0.70 -23.44
N GLY A 159 -26.20 1.27 -22.60
CA GLY A 159 -27.65 1.15 -22.69
C GLY A 159 -28.21 -0.01 -21.85
N ALA A 160 -29.20 0.29 -20.99
CA ALA A 160 -29.77 -0.65 -20.02
C ALA A 160 -30.35 -1.94 -20.62
N GLY A 161 -30.80 -1.93 -21.88
CA GLY A 161 -31.35 -3.10 -22.55
C GLY A 161 -30.32 -4.12 -23.04
N VAL A 162 -29.04 -3.75 -23.10
CA VAL A 162 -27.95 -4.58 -23.64
C VAL A 162 -26.92 -4.94 -22.57
N THR A 163 -26.81 -4.14 -21.50
CA THR A 163 -25.84 -4.38 -20.44
C THR A 163 -26.17 -5.63 -19.62
N PRO A 164 -25.27 -6.61 -19.54
CA PRO A 164 -25.46 -7.79 -18.70
C PRO A 164 -25.35 -7.43 -17.20
N ALA A 165 -26.24 -8.00 -16.38
CA ALA A 165 -26.15 -7.90 -14.92
C ALA A 165 -25.09 -8.84 -14.29
N HIS A 166 -24.45 -9.68 -15.11
CA HIS A 166 -23.47 -10.67 -14.68
C HIS A 166 -23.92 -11.52 -13.47
N ARG A 167 -25.17 -11.98 -13.49
CA ARG A 167 -25.77 -12.82 -12.44
C ARG A 167 -24.96 -14.10 -12.22
N GLY A 168 -24.86 -14.52 -10.96
CA GLY A 168 -24.03 -15.67 -10.57
C GLY A 168 -22.52 -15.39 -10.54
N MET A 169 -22.08 -14.16 -10.84
CA MET A 169 -20.67 -13.76 -10.85
C MET A 169 -20.44 -12.52 -9.98
N ALA A 170 -19.52 -12.63 -9.02
CA ALA A 170 -19.08 -11.50 -8.21
C ALA A 170 -18.09 -10.64 -9.00
N TYR A 171 -18.31 -9.32 -9.04
CA TYR A 171 -17.44 -8.36 -9.73
C TYR A 171 -17.40 -7.01 -9.00
N ALA A 172 -16.35 -6.23 -9.26
CA ALA A 172 -16.16 -4.88 -8.72
C ALA A 172 -16.13 -3.85 -9.85
N VAL A 173 -16.67 -2.66 -9.60
CA VAL A 173 -16.68 -1.53 -10.53
C VAL A 173 -15.95 -0.36 -9.89
N PHE A 174 -14.99 0.19 -10.62
CA PHE A 174 -14.29 1.43 -10.30
C PHE A 174 -14.79 2.53 -11.23
N GLU A 175 -15.16 3.65 -10.65
CA GLU A 175 -15.57 4.86 -11.37
C GLU A 175 -14.49 5.93 -11.17
N ASP A 176 -13.96 6.44 -12.29
CA ASP A 176 -12.95 7.49 -12.37
C ASP A 176 -11.75 7.27 -11.41
N LEU A 177 -11.18 6.06 -11.40
CA LEU A 177 -9.94 5.78 -10.66
C LEU A 177 -8.80 6.61 -11.24
N ALA A 178 -8.14 7.42 -10.41
CA ALA A 178 -6.98 8.21 -10.81
C ALA A 178 -5.78 7.30 -11.16
N LEU A 179 -5.14 7.56 -12.31
CA LEU A 179 -4.11 6.69 -12.87
C LEU A 179 -2.69 7.25 -12.79
N ALA A 180 -2.50 8.41 -12.16
CA ALA A 180 -1.20 9.05 -12.05
C ALA A 180 -0.15 8.14 -11.39
N ASP A 181 -0.55 7.44 -10.32
CA ASP A 181 0.32 6.50 -9.58
C ASP A 181 0.64 5.22 -10.37
N TYR A 182 -0.09 4.97 -11.46
CA TYR A 182 -0.03 3.75 -12.26
C TYR A 182 0.47 4.02 -13.67
N GLY A 183 1.25 5.08 -13.89
CA GLY A 183 1.80 5.40 -15.21
C GLY A 183 0.72 5.62 -16.28
N ASN A 184 -0.43 6.17 -15.88
CA ASN A 184 -1.57 6.49 -16.75
C ASN A 184 -2.15 5.29 -17.53
N ARG A 185 -2.16 4.10 -16.91
CA ARG A 185 -2.83 2.91 -17.43
C ARG A 185 -3.68 2.24 -16.35
N ILE A 186 -4.63 1.39 -16.75
CA ILE A 186 -5.35 0.53 -15.81
C ILE A 186 -4.34 -0.45 -15.18
N PRO A 187 -4.15 -0.44 -13.84
CA PRO A 187 -3.18 -1.30 -13.17
C PRO A 187 -3.66 -2.75 -13.11
N SER A 188 -2.74 -3.68 -12.84
CA SER A 188 -3.10 -5.08 -12.54
C SER A 188 -3.66 -5.19 -11.13
N LEU A 189 -4.92 -5.60 -11.00
CA LEU A 189 -5.64 -5.62 -9.73
C LEU A 189 -5.77 -7.01 -9.14
N THR A 190 -5.51 -7.10 -7.84
CA THR A 190 -5.73 -8.30 -7.03
C THR A 190 -6.57 -7.97 -5.82
N PHE A 191 -7.44 -8.89 -5.42
CA PHE A 191 -8.50 -8.65 -4.44
C PHE A 191 -8.46 -9.73 -3.38
N GLU A 192 -8.50 -9.34 -2.12
CA GLU A 192 -8.85 -10.25 -1.03
C GLU A 192 -10.37 -10.43 -1.03
N LEU A 193 -10.84 -11.49 -1.68
CA LEU A 193 -12.26 -11.82 -1.78
C LEU A 193 -12.67 -12.70 -0.59
N ILE A 194 -13.76 -12.31 0.06
CA ILE A 194 -14.43 -13.07 1.11
C ILE A 194 -15.63 -13.75 0.44
N ALA A 195 -15.44 -14.98 -0.05
CA ALA A 195 -16.50 -15.74 -0.70
C ALA A 195 -17.49 -16.32 0.32
N ASP A 196 -16.99 -16.73 1.48
CA ASP A 196 -17.78 -17.32 2.59
C ASP A 196 -17.37 -16.70 3.94
N ALA A 197 -18.27 -16.75 4.94
CA ALA A 197 -18.08 -16.11 6.25
C ALA A 197 -16.88 -16.67 7.05
N GLY A 198 -16.41 -17.87 6.70
CA GLY A 198 -15.33 -18.54 7.39
C GLY A 198 -14.75 -19.69 6.58
N VAL A 199 -14.18 -20.66 7.28
CA VAL A 199 -13.68 -21.89 6.66
C VAL A 199 -14.83 -22.69 6.05
N VAL A 200 -14.55 -23.32 4.90
CA VAL A 200 -15.53 -24.12 4.16
C VAL A 200 -15.20 -25.58 4.34
N ASP A 201 -16.20 -26.41 4.61
CA ASP A 201 -16.02 -27.86 4.59
C ASP A 201 -15.75 -28.34 3.16
N ALA A 202 -14.68 -29.11 2.98
CA ALA A 202 -14.25 -29.61 1.67
C ALA A 202 -15.35 -30.41 0.96
N GLY A 203 -16.14 -31.19 1.69
CA GLY A 203 -17.27 -31.94 1.14
C GLY A 203 -18.41 -31.05 0.69
N ALA A 204 -18.75 -30.02 1.47
CA ALA A 204 -19.73 -29.01 1.07
C ALA A 204 -19.29 -28.27 -0.21
N MET A 205 -18.01 -27.92 -0.32
CA MET A 205 -17.43 -27.32 -1.53
C MET A 205 -17.57 -28.23 -2.76
N ILE A 206 -17.20 -29.51 -2.63
CA ILE A 206 -17.31 -30.50 -3.72
C ILE A 206 -18.78 -30.71 -4.12
N GLY A 207 -19.69 -30.76 -3.14
CA GLY A 207 -21.13 -30.79 -3.35
C GLY A 207 -21.62 -29.59 -4.16
N ALA A 208 -21.20 -28.38 -3.78
CA ALA A 208 -21.56 -27.16 -4.51
C ALA A 208 -21.01 -27.15 -5.95
N LEU A 209 -19.76 -27.59 -6.16
CA LEU A 209 -19.14 -27.66 -7.49
C LEU A 209 -19.80 -28.68 -8.40
N SER A 210 -20.26 -29.81 -7.84
CA SER A 210 -20.89 -30.90 -8.60
C SER A 210 -22.40 -30.74 -8.81
N GLY A 211 -23.01 -29.73 -8.19
CA GLY A 211 -24.46 -29.55 -8.16
C GLY A 211 -25.17 -30.63 -7.36
N GLY A 212 -24.55 -31.08 -6.26
CA GLY A 212 -25.07 -32.11 -5.36
C GLY A 212 -24.87 -33.55 -5.83
N ARG A 213 -24.20 -33.79 -6.98
CA ARG A 213 -23.97 -35.13 -7.52
C ARG A 213 -22.93 -35.93 -6.76
N VAL A 214 -21.97 -35.24 -6.15
CA VAL A 214 -20.94 -35.82 -5.27
C VAL A 214 -21.15 -35.23 -3.88
N THR A 215 -21.40 -36.10 -2.92
CA THR A 215 -21.56 -35.75 -1.51
C THR A 215 -20.26 -36.07 -0.74
N GLY A 216 -20.02 -35.49 0.44
CA GLY A 216 -18.84 -35.80 1.27
C GLY A 216 -17.51 -35.23 0.75
N ALA A 217 -16.40 -35.19 1.49
CA ALA A 217 -16.08 -35.77 2.81
C ALA A 217 -16.26 -34.75 3.93
N ALA A 218 -16.89 -35.16 5.03
CA ALA A 218 -17.14 -34.30 6.18
C ALA A 218 -15.89 -34.16 7.06
N GLY A 219 -15.55 -32.92 7.44
CA GLY A 219 -14.66 -32.63 8.56
C GLY A 219 -13.32 -31.98 8.21
N VAL A 220 -13.02 -31.71 6.93
CA VAL A 220 -11.82 -30.95 6.55
C VAL A 220 -12.18 -29.51 6.22
N ALA A 221 -11.76 -28.61 7.10
CA ALA A 221 -11.89 -27.18 6.94
C ALA A 221 -10.86 -26.63 5.93
N ILE A 222 -11.35 -25.90 4.94
CA ILE A 222 -10.56 -25.18 3.93
C ILE A 222 -10.66 -23.68 4.21
N GLY A 223 -9.52 -23.01 4.37
CA GLY A 223 -9.45 -21.55 4.60
C GLY A 223 -9.83 -20.74 3.37
N GLY A 224 -9.48 -21.24 2.18
CA GLY A 224 -9.96 -20.75 0.91
C GLY A 224 -9.54 -21.65 -0.23
N TYR A 225 -10.31 -21.68 -1.32
CA TYR A 225 -10.01 -22.48 -2.50
C TYR A 225 -10.42 -21.77 -3.78
N ALA A 226 -9.54 -21.80 -4.78
CA ALA A 226 -9.84 -21.33 -6.13
C ALA A 226 -10.11 -22.51 -7.06
N ALA A 227 -11.40 -22.82 -7.24
CA ALA A 227 -11.83 -23.90 -8.12
C ALA A 227 -11.83 -23.43 -9.58
N GLY A 228 -10.74 -23.75 -10.29
CA GLY A 228 -10.58 -23.59 -11.73
C GLY A 228 -10.44 -24.94 -12.43
N GLY A 229 -10.87 -25.03 -13.67
CA GLY A 229 -10.84 -26.26 -14.47
C GLY A 229 -11.83 -26.23 -15.64
N GLU A 230 -11.59 -27.06 -16.64
CA GLU A 230 -12.49 -27.22 -17.79
C GLU A 230 -13.81 -27.90 -17.41
N ASP A 231 -13.79 -28.73 -16.36
CA ASP A 231 -14.93 -29.49 -15.86
C ASP A 231 -14.87 -29.63 -14.33
N VAL A 232 -15.95 -30.15 -13.73
CA VAL A 232 -16.05 -30.37 -12.28
C VAL A 232 -14.94 -31.28 -11.77
N ARG A 233 -14.53 -32.30 -12.56
CA ARG A 233 -13.45 -33.21 -12.17
C ARG A 233 -12.13 -32.47 -12.04
N GLY A 234 -11.79 -31.63 -13.01
CA GLY A 234 -10.59 -30.78 -12.98
C GLY A 234 -10.61 -29.81 -11.81
N ALA A 235 -11.78 -29.24 -11.48
CA ALA A 235 -11.95 -28.31 -10.38
C ALA A 235 -11.78 -28.94 -8.98
N ILE A 236 -12.09 -30.24 -8.81
CA ILE A 236 -11.93 -30.94 -7.52
C ILE A 236 -10.67 -31.81 -7.45
N ALA A 237 -10.04 -32.13 -8.58
CA ALA A 237 -8.87 -33.02 -8.61
C ALA A 237 -7.73 -32.56 -7.68
N PRO A 238 -7.34 -31.27 -7.60
CA PRO A 238 -6.24 -30.86 -6.71
C PRO A 238 -6.51 -31.16 -5.23
N VAL A 239 -7.73 -30.91 -4.74
CA VAL A 239 -8.09 -31.18 -3.33
C VAL A 239 -8.18 -32.69 -3.07
N MET A 240 -8.71 -33.46 -4.02
CA MET A 240 -8.82 -34.92 -3.94
C MET A 240 -7.45 -35.60 -3.96
N ASP A 241 -6.61 -35.25 -4.94
CA ASP A 241 -5.30 -35.86 -5.19
C ASP A 241 -4.29 -35.53 -4.09
N SER A 242 -4.33 -34.32 -3.53
CA SER A 242 -3.43 -33.92 -2.45
C SER A 242 -3.71 -34.70 -1.16
N ARG A 243 -4.98 -35.02 -0.89
CA ARG A 243 -5.44 -35.74 0.31
C ARG A 243 -5.57 -37.25 0.09
N GLY A 244 -5.43 -37.72 -1.14
CA GLY A 244 -5.55 -39.14 -1.48
C GLY A 244 -6.96 -39.70 -1.26
N TRP A 245 -7.97 -38.84 -1.42
CA TRP A 245 -9.37 -39.18 -1.30
C TRP A 245 -9.86 -39.94 -2.53
N ALA A 246 -10.89 -40.75 -2.33
CA ALA A 246 -11.57 -41.47 -3.40
C ALA A 246 -13.02 -41.01 -3.50
N VAL A 247 -13.65 -41.25 -4.65
CA VAL A 247 -15.09 -41.13 -4.80
C VAL A 247 -15.66 -42.55 -4.85
N ARG A 248 -16.55 -42.87 -3.93
CA ARG A 248 -17.23 -44.17 -3.82
C ARG A 248 -18.69 -44.03 -4.25
N GLU A 249 -19.26 -45.12 -4.75
CA GLU A 249 -20.70 -45.21 -4.96
C GLU A 249 -21.38 -45.66 -3.67
N THR A 250 -22.43 -44.96 -3.27
CA THR A 250 -23.24 -45.26 -2.08
C THR A 250 -24.71 -45.38 -2.48
N ALA A 251 -25.56 -45.90 -1.59
CA ALA A 251 -27.00 -45.94 -1.81
C ALA A 251 -27.62 -44.54 -2.07
N GLY A 252 -26.96 -43.46 -1.65
CA GLY A 252 -27.37 -42.07 -1.87
C GLY A 252 -26.70 -41.37 -3.05
N GLY A 253 -25.90 -42.08 -3.86
CA GLY A 253 -25.12 -41.51 -4.97
C GLY A 253 -23.61 -41.53 -4.71
N LEU A 254 -22.86 -40.67 -5.42
CA LEU A 254 -21.41 -40.61 -5.25
C LEU A 254 -21.04 -39.88 -3.96
N ALA A 255 -20.11 -40.45 -3.19
CA ALA A 255 -19.59 -39.84 -1.96
C ALA A 255 -18.06 -39.79 -1.97
N VAL A 256 -17.46 -38.67 -1.57
CA VAL A 256 -16.03 -38.60 -1.30
C VAL A 256 -15.77 -39.30 0.03
N ASP A 257 -14.80 -40.19 -0.01
CA ASP A 257 -14.30 -40.88 1.15
C ASP A 257 -12.84 -40.49 1.41
N GLY A 258 -12.62 -39.96 2.61
CA GLY A 258 -11.31 -39.66 3.19
C GLY A 258 -10.92 -40.59 4.34
N GLY A 259 -11.71 -41.65 4.56
CA GLY A 259 -11.56 -42.58 5.66
C GLY A 259 -10.18 -43.22 5.73
N VAL A 260 -9.75 -43.45 6.96
CA VAL A 260 -8.52 -44.21 7.28
C VAL A 260 -8.82 -45.50 8.02
N GLU A 261 -10.05 -45.66 8.53
CA GLU A 261 -10.50 -46.84 9.24
C GLU A 261 -10.78 -48.01 8.29
N ALA A 262 -10.83 -49.22 8.83
CA ALA A 262 -11.15 -50.40 8.03
C ALA A 262 -12.67 -50.52 7.93
N ASP A 263 -13.18 -50.57 6.70
CA ASP A 263 -14.56 -50.83 6.32
C ASP A 263 -14.92 -52.31 6.51
N GLY A 264 -13.93 -53.21 6.58
CA GLY A 264 -14.16 -54.64 6.80
C GLY A 264 -12.87 -55.46 6.90
N ALA A 265 -13.04 -56.79 6.95
CA ALA A 265 -11.96 -57.76 6.99
C ALA A 265 -12.15 -58.81 5.89
N ILE A 266 -11.04 -59.20 5.25
CA ILE A 266 -10.98 -60.34 4.33
C ILE A 266 -10.27 -61.48 5.07
N ASP A 267 -11.08 -62.45 5.52
CA ASP A 267 -10.63 -63.63 6.24
C ASP A 267 -10.12 -64.72 5.29
N ALA A 268 -9.30 -65.62 5.78
CA ALA A 268 -8.74 -66.73 5.00
C ALA A 268 -9.83 -67.65 4.42
N ALA A 269 -11.00 -67.71 5.07
CA ALA A 269 -12.16 -68.45 4.59
C ALA A 269 -12.72 -67.90 3.26
N MET A 270 -12.50 -66.61 2.97
CA MET A 270 -12.95 -65.98 1.72
C MET A 270 -12.01 -66.28 0.54
N PHE A 271 -10.83 -66.85 0.77
CA PHE A 271 -9.88 -67.16 -0.30
C PHE A 271 -10.29 -68.38 -1.10
N ALA A 272 -10.26 -68.27 -2.42
CA ALA A 272 -10.58 -69.35 -3.33
C ALA A 272 -9.30 -70.05 -3.83
N ALA A 273 -9.10 -71.30 -3.41
CA ALA A 273 -8.04 -72.17 -3.96
C ALA A 273 -8.40 -72.69 -5.37
N ARG A 274 -9.69 -72.66 -5.73
CA ARG A 274 -10.19 -73.06 -7.05
C ARG A 274 -11.34 -72.15 -7.49
N LEU A 275 -11.38 -71.81 -8.78
CA LEU A 275 -12.49 -71.13 -9.44
C LEU A 275 -12.96 -71.98 -10.62
N ASN A 276 -14.25 -72.33 -10.66
CA ASN A 276 -14.84 -73.19 -11.71
C ASN A 276 -14.02 -74.46 -12.00
N GLY A 277 -13.53 -75.12 -10.94
CA GLY A 277 -12.76 -76.37 -11.03
C GLY A 277 -11.27 -76.20 -11.40
N ARG A 278 -10.81 -75.00 -11.76
CA ARG A 278 -9.39 -74.70 -12.02
C ARG A 278 -8.69 -74.23 -10.76
N ALA A 279 -7.44 -74.66 -10.56
CA ALA A 279 -6.61 -74.16 -9.47
C ALA A 279 -6.34 -72.66 -9.65
N ALA A 280 -6.44 -71.90 -8.55
CA ALA A 280 -6.17 -70.48 -8.51
C ALA A 280 -5.13 -70.17 -7.42
N VAL A 281 -4.40 -69.07 -7.58
CA VAL A 281 -3.49 -68.58 -6.54
C VAL A 281 -4.28 -67.61 -5.66
N PRO A 282 -4.59 -67.97 -4.40
CA PRO A 282 -5.48 -67.19 -3.56
C PRO A 282 -4.92 -65.82 -3.18
N VAL A 283 -3.59 -65.70 -3.01
CA VAL A 283 -2.92 -64.45 -2.64
C VAL A 283 -1.66 -64.26 -3.48
N GLN A 284 -1.59 -63.18 -4.24
CA GLN A 284 -0.38 -62.74 -4.93
C GLN A 284 0.11 -61.43 -4.32
N ARG A 285 1.41 -61.37 -3.99
CA ARG A 285 2.03 -60.19 -3.41
C ARG A 285 2.98 -59.56 -4.43
N ALA A 286 2.82 -58.27 -4.67
CA ALA A 286 3.70 -57.50 -5.53
C ALA A 286 4.21 -56.26 -4.79
N ARG A 287 5.41 -55.78 -5.18
CA ARG A 287 5.94 -54.52 -4.66
C ARG A 287 6.54 -53.70 -5.78
N THR A 288 6.04 -52.48 -5.96
CA THR A 288 6.60 -51.54 -6.92
C THR A 288 8.03 -51.14 -6.49
N PRO A 289 9.01 -51.10 -7.42
CA PRO A 289 10.38 -50.67 -7.13
C PRO A 289 10.44 -49.30 -6.44
N ALA A 290 11.40 -49.10 -5.54
CA ALA A 290 11.53 -47.87 -4.75
C ALA A 290 11.80 -46.64 -5.63
N GLU A 291 12.56 -46.83 -6.71
CA GLU A 291 12.89 -45.82 -7.71
C GLU A 291 11.71 -45.32 -8.53
N ALA A 292 10.60 -46.07 -8.59
CA ALA A 292 9.40 -45.69 -9.31
C ALA A 292 8.49 -44.73 -8.51
N VAL A 293 8.73 -44.55 -7.21
CA VAL A 293 7.93 -43.69 -6.31
C VAL A 293 8.77 -42.50 -5.85
N PRO A 294 8.19 -41.29 -5.74
CA PRO A 294 8.97 -40.11 -5.37
C PRO A 294 9.53 -40.22 -3.95
N VAL A 295 10.77 -39.74 -3.74
CA VAL A 295 11.39 -39.57 -2.41
C VAL A 295 11.18 -38.17 -1.84
N ARG A 296 10.75 -37.23 -2.69
CA ARG A 296 10.47 -35.85 -2.33
C ARG A 296 9.15 -35.42 -2.95
N LEU A 297 8.31 -34.76 -2.16
CA LEU A 297 7.07 -34.15 -2.63
C LEU A 297 7.06 -32.67 -2.25
N ALA A 298 6.92 -31.80 -3.24
CA ALA A 298 6.69 -30.37 -3.07
C ALA A 298 5.18 -30.08 -3.19
N LEU A 299 4.61 -29.38 -2.21
CA LEU A 299 3.24 -28.89 -2.25
C LEU A 299 3.29 -27.37 -2.36
N ARG A 300 2.73 -26.84 -3.46
CA ARG A 300 2.51 -25.41 -3.64
C ARG A 300 1.11 -25.04 -3.17
N HIS A 301 1.00 -23.93 -2.44
CA HIS A 301 -0.25 -23.44 -1.84
C HIS A 301 -0.22 -21.90 -1.73
N TYR A 302 -1.35 -21.28 -1.41
CA TYR A 302 -1.39 -19.85 -1.04
C TYR A 302 -1.24 -19.70 0.47
N ASP A 303 -0.37 -18.80 0.93
CA ASP A 303 -0.11 -18.56 2.35
C ASP A 303 -0.76 -17.25 2.84
N PRO A 304 -1.87 -17.30 3.61
CA PRO A 304 -2.52 -16.11 4.13
C PRO A 304 -1.61 -15.20 4.98
N ALA A 305 -0.61 -15.76 5.66
CA ALA A 305 0.33 -14.98 6.48
C ALA A 305 1.30 -14.15 5.62
N ARG A 306 1.36 -14.41 4.31
CA ARG A 306 2.19 -13.71 3.33
C ARG A 306 1.34 -13.04 2.25
N ASP A 307 0.20 -12.47 2.64
CA ASP A 307 -0.76 -11.85 1.72
C ASP A 307 -1.14 -12.75 0.53
N TYR A 308 -1.32 -14.04 0.81
CA TYR A 308 -1.68 -15.10 -0.14
C TYR A 308 -0.66 -15.27 -1.27
N GLN A 309 0.62 -14.93 -1.05
CA GLN A 309 1.69 -15.30 -1.95
C GLN A 309 1.83 -16.83 -2.04
N ALA A 310 2.29 -17.32 -3.19
CA ALA A 310 2.54 -18.74 -3.38
C ALA A 310 3.68 -19.22 -2.46
N GLY A 311 3.37 -20.15 -1.57
CA GLY A 311 4.32 -20.85 -0.70
C GLY A 311 4.58 -22.26 -1.19
N VAL A 312 5.78 -22.79 -0.92
CA VAL A 312 6.13 -24.19 -1.24
C VAL A 312 6.63 -24.87 0.03
N GLN A 313 5.99 -25.99 0.38
CA GLN A 313 6.45 -26.87 1.45
C GLN A 313 6.91 -28.20 0.87
N LYS A 314 7.95 -28.80 1.47
CA LYS A 314 8.54 -30.04 0.97
C LYS A 314 8.53 -31.11 2.06
N ALA A 315 8.15 -32.31 1.66
CA ALA A 315 8.40 -33.53 2.42
C ALA A 315 9.50 -34.34 1.74
N VAL A 316 10.38 -34.94 2.55
CA VAL A 316 11.47 -35.79 2.07
C VAL A 316 11.47 -37.07 2.88
N ARG A 317 11.55 -38.19 2.17
CA ARG A 317 11.74 -39.51 2.77
C ARG A 317 13.19 -39.95 2.58
N PRO A 318 13.93 -40.26 3.66
CA PRO A 318 15.25 -40.86 3.56
C PRO A 318 15.20 -42.23 2.89
N GLY A 319 16.23 -42.56 2.09
CA GLY A 319 16.40 -43.87 1.47
C GLY A 319 16.63 -43.82 -0.05
N PRO A 320 16.62 -44.98 -0.72
CA PRO A 320 16.92 -45.08 -2.15
C PRO A 320 15.78 -44.52 -3.02
N GLY A 321 16.15 -43.86 -4.11
CA GLY A 321 15.26 -43.22 -5.07
C GLY A 321 15.68 -41.78 -5.40
N ARG A 322 15.36 -41.30 -6.59
CA ARG A 322 15.68 -39.93 -7.05
C ARG A 322 14.49 -39.17 -7.61
N ARG A 323 13.32 -39.81 -7.67
CA ARG A 323 12.12 -39.23 -8.25
C ARG A 323 11.56 -38.16 -7.31
N GLU A 324 11.15 -37.03 -7.88
CA GLU A 324 10.47 -35.97 -7.17
C GLU A 324 9.06 -35.78 -7.74
N ALA A 325 8.13 -35.36 -6.90
CA ALA A 325 6.77 -35.00 -7.29
C ALA A 325 6.46 -33.58 -6.83
N SER A 326 5.59 -32.89 -7.58
CA SER A 326 5.05 -31.60 -7.20
C SER A 326 3.52 -31.67 -7.30
N VAL A 327 2.84 -31.05 -6.35
CA VAL A 327 1.39 -30.89 -6.33
C VAL A 327 1.10 -29.40 -6.22
N ASP A 328 0.36 -28.88 -7.18
CA ASP A 328 -0.15 -27.50 -7.13
C ASP A 328 -1.56 -27.55 -6.54
N LEU A 329 -1.74 -26.98 -5.35
CA LEU A 329 -3.00 -26.98 -4.62
C LEU A 329 -3.48 -25.51 -4.52
N PRO A 330 -4.52 -25.10 -5.26
CA PRO A 330 -5.04 -23.73 -5.25
C PRO A 330 -5.88 -23.45 -3.99
N GLU A 331 -5.31 -23.75 -2.82
CA GLU A 331 -5.92 -23.63 -1.51
C GLU A 331 -5.10 -22.67 -0.64
N ALA A 332 -5.78 -21.81 0.11
CA ALA A 332 -5.20 -20.97 1.13
C ALA A 332 -5.07 -21.73 2.45
N MET A 333 -3.83 -21.95 2.90
CA MET A 333 -3.54 -22.69 4.14
C MET A 333 -2.24 -22.23 4.79
N ALA A 334 -2.07 -22.53 6.07
CA ALA A 334 -0.81 -22.25 6.77
C ALA A 334 0.30 -23.21 6.32
N ALA A 335 1.56 -22.72 6.36
CA ALA A 335 2.74 -23.50 6.01
C ALA A 335 2.84 -24.86 6.73
N GLY A 336 2.47 -24.93 8.02
CA GLY A 336 2.48 -26.18 8.78
C GLY A 336 1.48 -27.21 8.25
N ALA A 337 0.28 -26.77 7.88
CA ALA A 337 -0.74 -27.63 7.27
C ALA A 337 -0.28 -28.15 5.89
N ALA A 338 0.31 -27.28 5.07
CA ALA A 338 0.88 -27.65 3.77
C ALA A 338 2.02 -28.68 3.92
N ARG A 339 2.92 -28.50 4.90
CA ARG A 339 4.00 -29.47 5.17
C ARG A 339 3.46 -30.83 5.61
N THR A 340 2.44 -30.82 6.46
CA THR A 340 1.77 -32.05 6.95
C THR A 340 1.13 -32.81 5.79
N LEU A 341 0.36 -32.12 4.95
CA LEU A 341 -0.28 -32.71 3.77
C LEU A 341 0.75 -33.28 2.78
N ALA A 342 1.85 -32.56 2.54
CA ALA A 342 2.93 -33.05 1.68
C ALA A 342 3.58 -34.33 2.23
N HIS A 343 3.77 -34.40 3.55
CA HIS A 343 4.33 -35.56 4.24
C HIS A 343 3.41 -36.77 4.15
N ASP A 344 2.12 -36.58 4.47
CA ASP A 344 1.13 -37.65 4.47
C ASP A 344 0.90 -38.20 3.07
N ARG A 345 0.87 -37.32 2.05
CA ARG A 345 0.76 -37.75 0.65
C ARG A 345 1.97 -38.55 0.18
N LEU A 346 3.18 -38.13 0.58
CA LEU A 346 4.40 -38.89 0.30
C LEU A 346 4.38 -40.26 0.98
N ALA A 347 3.98 -40.32 2.26
CA ALA A 347 3.83 -41.58 3.00
C ALA A 347 2.81 -42.52 2.35
N ALA A 348 1.65 -41.99 1.91
CA ALA A 348 0.62 -42.75 1.20
C ALA A 348 1.13 -43.37 -0.10
N GLN A 349 1.86 -42.60 -0.94
CA GLN A 349 2.45 -43.12 -2.17
C GLN A 349 3.48 -44.23 -1.92
N TRP A 350 4.22 -44.16 -0.81
CA TRP A 350 5.14 -45.21 -0.41
C TRP A 350 4.44 -46.46 0.14
N ALA A 351 3.34 -46.30 0.88
CA ALA A 351 2.55 -47.42 1.35
C ALA A 351 1.92 -48.20 0.18
N ALA A 352 1.42 -47.48 -0.84
CA ALA A 352 0.80 -48.02 -2.04
C ALA A 352 1.76 -48.84 -2.93
N ARG A 353 3.07 -48.80 -2.65
CA ARG A 353 4.04 -49.70 -3.29
C ARG A 353 3.73 -51.16 -3.03
N ARG A 354 3.15 -51.48 -1.87
CA ARG A 354 2.74 -52.85 -1.55
C ARG A 354 1.41 -53.10 -2.25
N ARG A 355 1.32 -54.17 -3.05
CA ARG A 355 0.10 -54.58 -3.73
C ARG A 355 -0.25 -56.02 -3.41
N LEU A 356 -1.53 -56.29 -3.29
CA LEU A 356 -2.10 -57.63 -3.21
C LEU A 356 -3.04 -57.83 -4.39
N ALA A 357 -3.01 -59.01 -5.00
CA ALA A 357 -4.12 -59.50 -5.80
C ALA A 357 -4.68 -60.73 -5.09
N LEU A 358 -5.93 -60.64 -4.66
CA LEU A 358 -6.65 -61.71 -3.96
C LEU A 358 -7.61 -62.37 -4.92
N THR A 359 -7.63 -63.70 -4.89
CA THR A 359 -8.66 -64.49 -5.57
C THR A 359 -9.59 -65.05 -4.51
N CYS A 360 -10.83 -64.59 -4.51
CA CYS A 360 -11.82 -64.84 -3.47
C CYS A 360 -13.06 -65.55 -4.01
N GLY A 361 -13.83 -66.16 -3.09
CA GLY A 361 -15.19 -66.65 -3.35
C GLY A 361 -16.19 -65.50 -3.54
N TRP A 362 -17.44 -65.85 -3.81
CA TRP A 362 -18.54 -64.90 -4.04
C TRP A 362 -18.87 -64.07 -2.79
N GLU A 363 -18.49 -64.55 -1.60
CA GLU A 363 -18.66 -63.85 -0.32
C GLU A 363 -17.93 -62.51 -0.30
N ALA A 364 -16.86 -62.36 -1.08
CA ALA A 364 -16.10 -61.11 -1.19
C ALA A 364 -16.80 -60.03 -2.05
N LEU A 365 -17.95 -60.32 -2.67
CA LEU A 365 -18.76 -59.32 -3.39
C LEU A 365 -19.30 -58.21 -2.49
N ILE A 366 -19.27 -58.40 -1.16
CA ILE A 366 -19.64 -57.36 -0.19
C ILE A 366 -18.66 -56.17 -0.19
N HIS A 367 -17.46 -56.34 -0.75
CA HIS A 367 -16.43 -55.32 -0.79
C HIS A 367 -16.41 -54.56 -2.13
N ALA A 368 -16.45 -53.24 -2.05
CA ALA A 368 -16.45 -52.35 -3.20
C ALA A 368 -15.05 -51.72 -3.45
N PRO A 369 -14.77 -51.28 -4.69
CA PRO A 369 -13.61 -50.43 -4.95
C PRO A 369 -13.64 -49.17 -4.07
N GLY A 370 -12.51 -48.87 -3.44
CA GLY A 370 -12.36 -47.81 -2.45
C GLY A 370 -12.30 -48.32 -1.02
N ASP A 371 -12.89 -49.48 -0.71
CA ASP A 371 -12.95 -50.03 0.65
C ASP A 371 -11.56 -50.28 1.23
N ILE A 372 -11.43 -49.96 2.50
CA ILE A 372 -10.22 -50.18 3.30
C ILE A 372 -10.45 -51.42 4.12
N VAL A 373 -9.64 -52.45 3.93
CA VAL A 373 -9.82 -53.73 4.60
C VAL A 373 -8.55 -54.16 5.34
N THR A 374 -8.73 -54.93 6.40
CA THR A 374 -7.67 -55.80 6.93
C THR A 374 -7.70 -57.12 6.17
N VAL A 375 -6.54 -57.71 5.92
CA VAL A 375 -6.43 -58.99 5.18
C VAL A 375 -5.69 -59.98 6.06
N GLU A 376 -6.28 -61.15 6.29
CA GLU A 376 -5.66 -62.20 7.08
C GLU A 376 -4.33 -62.64 6.44
N GLY A 377 -3.27 -62.71 7.24
CA GLY A 377 -1.92 -63.02 6.76
C GLY A 377 -1.24 -61.90 5.96
N ALA A 378 -1.78 -60.67 5.95
CA ALA A 378 -1.14 -59.51 5.35
C ALA A 378 -1.27 -58.26 6.25
N PRO A 379 -0.23 -57.92 7.06
CA PRO A 379 -0.35 -56.89 8.08
C PRO A 379 -0.58 -55.48 7.52
N GLY A 380 -1.34 -54.70 8.27
CA GLY A 380 -1.73 -53.32 7.94
C GLY A 380 -3.10 -53.25 7.25
N ARG A 381 -3.42 -52.03 6.79
CA ARG A 381 -4.65 -51.73 6.05
C ARG A 381 -4.37 -51.69 4.54
N TRP A 382 -5.35 -52.10 3.76
CA TRP A 382 -5.27 -52.24 2.32
C TRP A 382 -6.50 -51.60 1.68
N ARG A 383 -6.30 -50.73 0.71
CA ARG A 383 -7.40 -50.14 -0.07
C ARG A 383 -7.65 -50.99 -1.31
N ILE A 384 -8.88 -51.38 -1.54
CA ILE A 384 -9.31 -52.06 -2.77
C ILE A 384 -9.28 -51.04 -3.91
N ALA A 385 -8.37 -51.22 -4.86
CA ALA A 385 -8.26 -50.38 -6.05
C ALA A 385 -9.20 -50.85 -7.16
N GLU A 386 -9.44 -52.16 -7.25
CA GLU A 386 -10.24 -52.77 -8.30
C GLU A 386 -10.90 -54.05 -7.80
N THR A 387 -12.15 -54.25 -8.22
CA THR A 387 -12.94 -55.47 -7.99
C THR A 387 -13.39 -55.99 -9.35
N GLU A 388 -13.02 -57.22 -9.68
CA GLU A 388 -13.50 -57.91 -10.89
C GLU A 388 -14.29 -59.15 -10.48
N TRP A 389 -15.39 -59.42 -11.19
CA TRP A 389 -16.15 -60.66 -11.04
C TRP A 389 -16.10 -61.47 -12.33
N GLU A 390 -15.46 -62.64 -12.28
CA GLU A 390 -15.31 -63.53 -13.42
C GLU A 390 -15.36 -64.99 -12.93
N ALA A 391 -15.95 -65.89 -13.73
CA ALA A 391 -15.91 -67.34 -13.47
C ALA A 391 -16.36 -67.74 -12.03
N MET A 392 -17.40 -67.06 -11.52
CA MET A 392 -17.94 -67.25 -10.15
C MET A 392 -16.94 -66.96 -9.01
N GLY A 393 -15.88 -66.21 -9.30
CA GLY A 393 -14.90 -65.73 -8.33
C GLY A 393 -14.74 -64.22 -8.36
N VAL A 394 -14.34 -63.65 -7.23
CA VAL A 394 -14.05 -62.23 -7.09
C VAL A 394 -12.55 -62.03 -7.06
N ARG A 395 -12.02 -61.19 -7.94
CA ARG A 395 -10.63 -60.75 -7.91
C ARG A 395 -10.57 -59.35 -7.32
N LEU A 396 -9.81 -59.19 -6.24
CA LEU A 396 -9.56 -57.91 -5.60
C LEU A 396 -8.11 -57.50 -5.80
N THR A 397 -7.89 -56.33 -6.38
CA THR A 397 -6.56 -55.69 -6.42
C THR A 397 -6.51 -54.65 -5.32
N LEU A 398 -5.55 -54.79 -4.40
CA LEU A 398 -5.41 -53.91 -3.24
C LEU A 398 -4.05 -53.21 -3.21
N GLU A 399 -4.04 -51.98 -2.73
CA GLU A 399 -2.84 -51.18 -2.47
C GLU A 399 -2.66 -50.92 -0.97
N GLY A 400 -1.42 -50.96 -0.49
CA GLY A 400 -1.14 -50.74 0.92
C GLY A 400 -1.44 -49.31 1.35
N GLN A 401 -2.09 -49.15 2.49
CA GLN A 401 -2.42 -47.83 3.04
C GLN A 401 -1.41 -47.38 4.10
N ALA A 402 -1.14 -46.08 4.16
CA ALA A 402 -0.31 -45.48 5.22
C ALA A 402 -1.10 -45.39 6.53
N GLY A 403 -0.39 -45.43 7.66
CA GLY A 403 -1.01 -45.29 8.97
C GLY A 403 -1.26 -43.81 9.29
N GLY A 404 -2.52 -43.37 9.23
CA GLY A 404 -2.98 -42.06 9.72
C GLY A 404 -2.28 -40.82 9.14
N SER A 405 -2.77 -39.65 9.54
CA SER A 405 -2.09 -38.37 9.28
C SER A 405 -1.02 -38.15 10.36
N ALA A 406 0.15 -37.63 9.97
CA ALA A 406 1.08 -37.09 10.95
C ALA A 406 0.40 -35.88 11.62
N GLY A 407 0.46 -35.79 12.95
CA GLY A 407 0.03 -34.55 13.63
C GLY A 407 0.73 -33.32 13.04
N MET A 408 0.13 -32.13 13.22
CA MET A 408 0.57 -30.90 12.55
C MET A 408 2.08 -30.68 12.66
N LEU A 409 2.77 -30.68 11.52
CA LEU A 409 4.20 -30.48 11.44
C LEU A 409 4.54 -28.98 11.47
N PRO A 410 5.54 -28.55 12.25
CA PRO A 410 5.97 -27.16 12.27
C PRO A 410 6.61 -26.78 10.92
N ALA A 411 6.29 -25.60 10.40
CA ALA A 411 6.91 -25.05 9.20
C ALA A 411 6.91 -23.53 9.24
N SER A 412 7.83 -22.92 8.51
CA SER A 412 7.84 -21.47 8.27
C SER A 412 7.31 -21.18 6.86
N GLY A 413 6.44 -20.18 6.75
CA GLY A 413 5.99 -19.62 5.47
C GLY A 413 7.06 -18.75 4.78
N GLY A 414 8.11 -18.36 5.52
CA GLY A 414 9.06 -17.32 5.13
C GLY A 414 8.59 -15.92 5.52
N ALA A 415 9.37 -14.89 5.16
CA ALA A 415 8.98 -13.50 5.36
C ALA A 415 8.19 -13.00 4.14
N GLY A 416 7.05 -12.34 4.39
CA GLY A 416 6.34 -11.55 3.38
C GLY A 416 6.70 -10.08 3.53
N VAL A 417 6.83 -9.36 2.41
CA VAL A 417 6.80 -7.89 2.42
C VAL A 417 5.32 -7.51 2.30
N SER A 418 4.71 -7.14 3.42
CA SER A 418 3.38 -6.52 3.42
C SER A 418 3.56 -5.01 3.44
N GLN A 419 2.68 -4.31 2.71
CA GLN A 419 2.61 -2.86 2.85
C GLN A 419 1.79 -2.52 4.08
N PRO A 420 2.26 -1.59 4.93
CA PRO A 420 1.50 -1.18 6.09
C PRO A 420 0.21 -0.51 5.63
N ASP A 421 -0.91 -0.97 6.16
CA ASP A 421 -2.22 -0.39 5.91
C ASP A 421 -2.45 0.81 6.82
N LEU A 422 -1.88 1.95 6.42
CA LEU A 422 -1.99 3.20 7.18
C LEU A 422 -3.21 3.97 6.70
N PRO A 423 -4.19 4.29 7.56
CA PRO A 423 -5.35 5.08 7.19
C PRO A 423 -4.93 6.51 6.85
N HIS A 424 -5.67 7.20 5.98
CA HIS A 424 -5.46 8.63 5.75
C HIS A 424 -5.94 9.40 6.97
N GLY A 425 -5.05 10.20 7.56
CA GLY A 425 -5.39 11.11 8.65
C GLY A 425 -6.13 12.33 8.11
N ALA A 426 -6.88 12.99 8.99
CA ALA A 426 -7.52 14.25 8.67
C ALA A 426 -6.47 15.28 8.23
N THR A 427 -6.76 16.01 7.15
CA THR A 427 -5.86 17.06 6.66
C THR A 427 -5.82 18.22 7.67
N VAL A 428 -4.62 18.74 7.91
CA VAL A 428 -4.37 20.01 8.59
C VAL A 428 -3.72 20.95 7.60
N LEU A 429 -4.25 22.17 7.51
CA LEU A 429 -3.77 23.22 6.62
C LEU A 429 -3.24 24.39 7.45
N MET A 430 -2.10 24.94 7.05
CA MET A 430 -1.50 26.13 7.65
C MET A 430 -1.11 27.11 6.55
N LEU A 431 -1.41 28.39 6.77
CA LEU A 431 -0.96 29.49 5.93
C LEU A 431 0.10 30.31 6.66
N ALA A 432 1.12 30.74 5.95
CA ALA A 432 2.17 31.60 6.50
C ALA A 432 2.54 32.73 5.53
N ASP A 433 2.57 33.97 6.05
CA ASP A 433 3.16 35.13 5.39
C ASP A 433 4.64 35.19 5.79
N LEU A 434 5.52 34.83 4.86
CA LEU A 434 6.94 34.65 5.13
C LEU A 434 7.73 35.92 4.80
N PRO A 435 8.79 36.22 5.58
CA PRO A 435 9.76 37.24 5.20
C PRO A 435 10.60 36.75 4.00
N VAL A 436 11.52 37.60 3.53
CA VAL A 436 12.40 37.27 2.40
C VAL A 436 13.32 36.09 2.74
N LEU A 437 13.10 34.94 2.09
CA LEU A 437 13.94 33.75 2.24
C LEU A 437 15.10 33.70 1.23
N SER A 438 14.91 34.29 0.05
CA SER A 438 15.91 34.38 -1.02
C SER A 438 16.92 35.51 -0.81
N ASP A 439 18.00 35.52 -1.58
CA ASP A 439 18.94 36.64 -1.59
C ASP A 439 18.40 37.87 -2.35
N ALA A 440 17.44 37.67 -3.25
CA ALA A 440 16.74 38.74 -3.94
C ALA A 440 15.40 39.06 -3.23
N PRO A 441 15.07 40.34 -3.00
CA PRO A 441 13.82 40.74 -2.40
C PRO A 441 12.66 40.58 -3.41
N PRO A 442 11.51 40.01 -3.00
CA PRO A 442 10.34 39.94 -3.85
C PRO A 442 9.65 41.31 -3.96
N ALA A 443 8.89 41.48 -5.05
CA ALA A 443 8.06 42.65 -5.31
C ALA A 443 6.61 42.49 -4.83
N ALA A 444 6.24 41.30 -4.35
CA ALA A 444 4.91 40.97 -3.82
C ALA A 444 5.04 40.22 -2.48
N PRO A 445 3.96 40.15 -1.66
CA PRO A 445 3.97 39.32 -0.45
C PRO A 445 4.26 37.86 -0.77
N VAL A 446 4.86 37.14 0.19
CA VAL A 446 5.21 35.72 0.03
C VAL A 446 4.34 34.90 0.97
N VAL A 447 3.21 34.41 0.45
CA VAL A 447 2.30 33.56 1.21
C VAL A 447 2.41 32.12 0.74
N VAL A 448 2.57 31.20 1.69
CA VAL A 448 2.63 29.76 1.44
C VAL A 448 1.52 29.02 2.16
N ALA A 449 1.08 27.92 1.55
CA ALA A 449 0.23 26.92 2.15
C ALA A 449 1.04 25.65 2.43
N ALA A 450 1.02 25.22 3.68
CA ALA A 450 1.60 23.97 4.14
C ALA A 450 0.46 23.04 4.59
N ALA A 451 0.54 21.76 4.23
CA ALA A 451 -0.46 20.79 4.64
C ALA A 451 0.19 19.47 5.03
N ALA A 452 -0.46 18.77 5.95
CA ALA A 452 -0.12 17.42 6.36
C ALA A 452 -1.38 16.72 6.87
N GLY A 453 -1.27 15.47 7.32
CA GLY A 453 -2.36 14.79 8.00
C GLY A 453 -1.94 14.28 9.37
N GLU A 454 -2.94 14.02 10.22
CA GLU A 454 -2.75 13.51 11.58
C GLU A 454 -2.21 12.06 11.64
N SER A 455 -2.10 11.38 10.50
CA SER A 455 -1.53 10.04 10.38
C SER A 455 -0.46 9.98 9.31
N GLU A 456 0.42 8.98 9.43
CA GLU A 456 1.45 8.67 8.43
C GLU A 456 0.90 8.23 7.06
N GLY A 457 -0.39 7.91 6.97
CA GLY A 457 -1.05 7.52 5.72
C GLY A 457 -1.39 8.71 4.80
N TRP A 458 -1.39 9.94 5.31
CA TRP A 458 -1.69 11.13 4.51
C TRP A 458 -0.63 11.38 3.43
N ARG A 459 -1.05 11.88 2.26
CA ARG A 459 -0.16 12.09 1.11
C ARG A 459 -0.26 13.50 0.55
N ARG A 460 -1.45 13.90 0.10
CA ARG A 460 -1.76 15.22 -0.49
C ARG A 460 -3.25 15.55 -0.31
N ALA A 461 -3.57 16.83 -0.48
CA ALA A 461 -4.93 17.33 -0.57
C ALA A 461 -5.11 18.25 -1.78
N ALA A 462 -6.35 18.39 -2.26
CA ALA A 462 -6.71 19.42 -3.22
C ALA A 462 -6.91 20.75 -2.48
N LEU A 463 -6.40 21.85 -3.05
CA LEU A 463 -6.48 23.19 -2.47
C LEU A 463 -7.51 24.05 -3.19
N PHE A 464 -8.19 24.89 -2.43
CA PHE A 464 -9.15 25.87 -2.92
C PHE A 464 -8.93 27.21 -2.22
N THR A 465 -9.05 28.31 -2.95
CA THR A 465 -9.17 29.65 -2.37
C THR A 465 -10.63 30.00 -2.19
N VAL A 466 -10.98 30.62 -1.07
CA VAL A 466 -12.35 31.08 -0.81
C VAL A 466 -12.45 32.54 -1.16
N THR A 467 -13.41 32.89 -2.04
CA THR A 467 -13.65 34.27 -2.44
C THR A 467 -14.29 35.05 -1.28
N PRO A 468 -13.68 36.15 -0.81
CA PRO A 468 -14.24 36.95 0.29
C PRO A 468 -15.66 37.45 -0.04
N GLY A 469 -16.57 37.31 0.93
CA GLY A 469 -17.96 37.79 0.83
C GLY A 469 -18.94 36.82 0.16
N THR A 470 -18.55 36.11 -0.91
CA THR A 470 -19.43 35.11 -1.56
C THR A 470 -19.29 33.71 -0.96
N GLY A 471 -18.12 33.38 -0.41
CA GLY A 471 -17.82 32.04 0.10
C GLY A 471 -17.59 31.00 -1.01
N GLU A 472 -17.48 31.44 -2.27
CA GLU A 472 -17.25 30.55 -3.40
C GLU A 472 -15.82 29.98 -3.36
N ALA A 473 -15.69 28.65 -3.43
CA ALA A 473 -14.41 27.94 -3.45
C ALA A 473 -13.91 27.75 -4.89
N VAL A 474 -12.75 28.33 -5.19
CA VAL A 474 -12.09 28.25 -6.51
C VAL A 474 -10.87 27.34 -6.42
N ALA A 475 -10.73 26.39 -7.35
CA ALA A 475 -9.62 25.45 -7.34
C ALA A 475 -8.25 26.16 -7.45
N ALA A 476 -7.37 25.87 -6.49
CA ALA A 476 -6.03 26.45 -6.36
C ALA A 476 -4.90 25.42 -6.58
N GLY A 477 -5.23 24.25 -7.12
CA GLY A 477 -4.28 23.17 -7.39
C GLY A 477 -4.24 22.13 -6.26
N GLY A 478 -3.08 21.52 -6.03
CA GLY A 478 -2.86 20.53 -4.98
C GLY A 478 -1.79 20.98 -3.99
N THR A 479 -1.80 20.42 -2.79
CA THR A 479 -0.74 20.64 -1.81
C THR A 479 0.58 20.07 -2.31
N ALA A 480 1.67 20.61 -1.78
CA ALA A 480 2.94 19.91 -1.75
C ALA A 480 2.84 18.60 -0.92
N PRO A 481 3.84 17.71 -0.95
CA PRO A 481 3.94 16.61 0.01
C PRO A 481 3.92 17.10 1.46
N ALA A 482 3.61 16.19 2.40
CA ALA A 482 3.41 16.52 3.81
C ALA A 482 4.53 17.39 4.37
N ALA A 483 4.16 18.56 4.92
CA ALA A 483 5.07 19.44 5.63
C ALA A 483 5.26 18.99 7.08
N ALA A 484 6.47 19.13 7.61
CA ALA A 484 6.70 18.93 9.03
C ALA A 484 6.16 20.14 9.81
N MET A 485 5.08 19.91 10.56
CA MET A 485 4.38 20.95 11.32
C MET A 485 3.85 20.43 12.65
N GLY A 486 3.53 21.34 13.55
CA GLY A 486 3.07 21.02 14.89
C GLY A 486 2.75 22.27 15.69
N THR A 487 2.85 22.15 17.01
CA THR A 487 2.61 23.26 17.95
C THR A 487 3.66 23.30 19.04
N VAL A 488 3.92 24.49 19.58
CA VAL A 488 4.72 24.68 20.79
C VAL A 488 3.99 24.05 21.98
N ALA A 489 4.65 23.14 22.69
CA ALA A 489 4.08 22.38 23.79
C ALA A 489 3.99 23.17 25.11
N ALA A 490 4.95 24.08 25.34
CA ALA A 490 5.04 24.88 26.55
C ALA A 490 5.60 26.25 26.23
N ALA A 491 5.19 27.27 27.00
CA ALA A 491 5.70 28.62 26.81
C ALA A 491 7.22 28.67 27.02
N THR A 492 7.90 29.50 26.23
CA THR A 492 9.35 29.63 26.28
C THR A 492 9.76 31.08 26.56
N GLY A 493 10.95 31.24 27.14
CA GLY A 493 11.51 32.56 27.43
C GLY A 493 12.02 33.26 26.18
N ASP A 494 12.21 34.57 26.30
CA ASP A 494 12.95 35.35 25.30
C ASP A 494 14.45 34.96 25.31
N GLY A 495 15.12 35.23 24.21
CA GLY A 495 16.45 34.72 23.88
C GLY A 495 17.11 35.58 22.83
N SER A 496 18.45 35.65 22.85
CA SER A 496 19.20 36.57 21.99
C SER A 496 19.10 36.19 20.51
N ALA A 497 18.78 37.17 19.65
CA ALA A 497 18.90 37.04 18.19
C ALA A 497 20.31 37.32 17.67
N MET A 498 21.23 37.82 18.52
CA MET A 498 22.56 38.27 18.11
C MET A 498 23.61 37.16 18.13
N LEU A 499 23.39 36.12 18.94
CA LEU A 499 24.30 35.00 19.13
C LEU A 499 23.49 33.69 19.07
N PHE A 500 24.20 32.56 19.04
CA PHE A 500 23.56 31.28 19.33
C PHE A 500 22.93 31.34 20.74
N ASP A 501 21.63 31.08 20.79
CA ASP A 501 20.93 30.89 22.04
C ASP A 501 21.18 29.46 22.54
N MET A 502 22.01 29.38 23.56
CA MET A 502 22.40 28.13 24.21
C MET A 502 21.62 27.86 25.49
N THR A 503 20.71 28.76 25.88
CA THR A 503 20.04 28.73 27.18
C THR A 503 18.56 28.41 27.07
N THR A 504 17.88 28.94 26.04
CA THR A 504 16.46 28.65 25.84
C THR A 504 16.27 27.35 25.07
N MET A 505 15.12 26.72 25.31
CA MET A 505 14.72 25.49 24.67
C MET A 505 13.25 25.62 24.28
N ILE A 506 12.90 25.11 23.10
CA ILE A 506 11.51 25.08 22.63
C ILE A 506 11.03 23.64 22.60
N GLU A 507 10.05 23.34 23.44
CA GLU A 507 9.37 22.05 23.38
C GLU A 507 8.24 22.15 22.35
N VAL A 508 8.25 21.23 21.39
CA VAL A 508 7.26 21.17 20.31
C VAL A 508 6.61 19.79 20.27
N GLU A 509 5.36 19.76 19.84
CA GLU A 509 4.61 18.55 19.54
C GLU A 509 4.27 18.53 18.04
N MET A 510 4.82 17.55 17.32
CA MET A 510 4.58 17.34 15.90
C MET A 510 3.19 16.78 15.65
N LEU A 511 2.64 17.02 14.46
CA LEU A 511 1.28 16.61 14.10
C LEU A 511 1.08 15.08 14.13
N ALA A 512 2.03 14.32 13.57
CA ALA A 512 1.96 12.87 13.45
C ALA A 512 3.25 12.17 13.93
N ASP A 513 3.14 10.92 14.37
CA ASP A 513 4.25 10.12 14.93
C ASP A 513 5.46 9.97 13.98
N GLY A 514 5.21 9.92 12.67
CA GLY A 514 6.25 9.80 11.65
C GLY A 514 6.98 11.10 11.31
N MET A 515 6.60 12.23 11.91
CA MET A 515 7.28 13.51 11.69
C MET A 515 8.49 13.63 12.63
N THR A 516 9.68 13.39 12.09
CA THR A 516 10.93 13.47 12.83
C THR A 516 11.70 14.75 12.55
N LEU A 517 12.32 15.33 13.57
CA LEU A 517 13.24 16.45 13.44
C LEU A 517 14.68 15.98 13.67
N HIS A 518 15.59 16.41 12.80
CA HIS A 518 16.99 16.00 12.84
C HIS A 518 17.90 17.14 13.32
N PRO A 519 18.96 16.86 14.08
CA PRO A 519 19.95 17.89 14.44
C PRO A 519 20.74 18.34 13.21
N ALA A 520 21.34 19.53 13.29
CA ALA A 520 22.20 20.09 12.27
C ALA A 520 23.48 20.64 12.90
N ASP A 521 24.61 20.41 12.25
CA ASP A 521 25.88 21.04 12.61
C ASP A 521 25.95 22.50 12.11
N ASP A 522 27.02 23.20 12.49
CA ASP A 522 27.17 24.62 12.17
C ASP A 522 27.24 24.88 10.66
N ALA A 523 27.88 23.99 9.90
CA ALA A 523 27.96 24.12 8.46
C ALA A 523 26.58 23.99 7.81
N ALA A 524 25.77 23.03 8.25
CA ALA A 524 24.40 22.86 7.78
C ALA A 524 23.51 24.06 8.16
N LEU A 525 23.61 24.56 9.40
CA LEU A 525 22.85 25.73 9.85
C LEU A 525 23.19 26.99 9.06
N ILE A 526 24.48 27.25 8.81
CA ILE A 526 24.92 28.39 7.99
C ILE A 526 24.36 28.30 6.56
N ASN A 527 24.21 27.08 6.02
CA ASN A 527 23.60 26.82 4.73
C ASN A 527 22.06 26.82 4.74
N GLY A 528 21.42 27.14 5.87
CA GLY A 528 19.98 27.31 5.98
C GLY A 528 19.21 26.07 6.44
N ALA A 529 19.88 25.02 6.90
CA ALA A 529 19.20 23.85 7.46
C ALA A 529 18.38 24.20 8.71
N ASN A 530 17.39 23.35 9.01
CA ASN A 530 16.53 23.43 10.20
C ASN A 530 15.81 24.77 10.41
N LEU A 531 15.51 25.49 9.33
CA LEU A 531 14.71 26.71 9.40
C LEU A 531 13.24 26.35 9.68
N CYS A 532 12.68 26.92 10.74
CA CYS A 532 11.27 26.78 11.10
C CYS A 532 10.65 28.12 11.46
N LEU A 533 9.35 28.23 11.24
CA LEU A 533 8.51 29.33 11.71
C LEU A 533 7.85 28.88 13.01
N VAL A 534 8.07 29.63 14.09
CA VAL A 534 7.35 29.50 15.36
C VAL A 534 6.53 30.77 15.53
N GLY A 535 5.23 30.66 15.32
CA GLY A 535 4.33 31.81 15.25
C GLY A 535 4.71 32.80 14.16
N ARG A 536 5.41 33.87 14.54
CA ARG A 536 5.91 34.92 13.61
C ARG A 536 7.43 35.06 13.61
N GLU A 537 8.15 34.19 14.30
CA GLU A 537 9.60 34.16 14.31
C GLU A 537 10.15 33.04 13.44
N LEU A 538 11.13 33.34 12.59
CA LEU A 538 11.96 32.32 11.98
C LEU A 538 13.14 31.97 12.89
N ILE A 539 13.27 30.68 13.19
CA ILE A 539 14.30 30.11 14.05
C ILE A 539 15.03 29.02 13.27
N GLN A 540 16.32 28.83 13.54
CA GLN A 540 17.02 27.58 13.20
C GLN A 540 17.46 26.89 14.48
N PHE A 541 17.49 25.55 14.50
CA PHE A 541 17.92 24.78 15.66
C PHE A 541 19.03 23.80 15.32
N GLY A 542 20.07 23.74 16.14
CA GLY A 542 21.17 22.77 15.98
C GLY A 542 20.87 21.41 16.60
N SER A 543 20.04 21.36 17.64
CA SER A 543 19.70 20.13 18.35
C SER A 543 18.19 19.89 18.38
N ALA A 544 17.78 18.65 18.15
CA ALA A 544 16.41 18.18 18.29
C ALA A 544 16.41 16.85 19.06
N ALA A 545 16.07 16.89 20.34
CA ALA A 545 15.99 15.71 21.19
C ALA A 545 14.54 15.23 21.28
N GLN A 546 14.25 14.01 20.83
CA GLN A 546 12.92 13.41 20.95
C GLN A 546 12.65 13.03 22.41
N THR A 547 11.62 13.64 23.02
CA THR A 547 11.22 13.43 24.43
C THR A 547 9.93 12.61 24.56
N GLY A 548 9.25 12.33 23.46
CA GLY A 548 8.09 11.43 23.37
C GLY A 548 7.78 11.10 21.90
N PRO A 549 6.73 10.32 21.59
CA PRO A 549 6.43 9.88 20.22
C PRO A 549 6.39 11.04 19.22
N ARG A 550 5.71 12.14 19.58
CA ARG A 550 5.61 13.37 18.78
C ARG A 550 6.30 14.58 19.40
N ARG A 551 6.93 14.42 20.58
CA ARG A 551 7.48 15.56 21.34
C ARG A 551 8.97 15.68 21.11
N PHE A 552 9.40 16.89 20.77
CA PHE A 552 10.80 17.23 20.57
C PHE A 552 11.18 18.46 21.39
N ARG A 553 12.41 18.46 21.91
CA ARG A 553 13.02 19.62 22.53
C ARG A 553 14.08 20.16 21.59
N LEU A 554 13.85 21.37 21.11
CA LEU A 554 14.77 22.13 20.26
C LEU A 554 15.69 22.98 21.13
N SER A 555 16.98 22.96 20.84
CA SER A 555 17.99 23.79 21.53
C SER A 555 19.12 24.17 20.60
N ARG A 556 20.03 25.04 21.07
CA ARG A 556 21.08 25.67 20.25
C ARG A 556 20.43 26.43 19.09
N LEU A 557 19.68 27.47 19.45
CA LEU A 557 18.78 28.18 18.54
C LEU A 557 19.50 29.38 17.90
N LEU A 558 19.26 29.61 16.63
CA LEU A 558 19.54 30.88 15.96
C LEU A 558 18.20 31.58 15.75
N ARG A 559 18.01 32.65 16.52
CA ARG A 559 16.73 33.35 16.63
C ARG A 559 16.62 34.54 15.70
N GLY A 560 15.40 34.99 15.45
CA GLY A 560 15.10 36.21 14.70
C GLY A 560 15.59 36.19 13.24
N ARG A 561 15.67 35.01 12.61
CA ARG A 561 16.24 34.87 11.26
C ARG A 561 15.46 35.69 10.25
N ARG A 562 16.16 36.19 9.23
CA ARG A 562 15.58 36.97 8.14
C ARG A 562 14.80 38.21 8.60
N GLY A 563 15.20 38.82 9.71
CA GLY A 563 14.61 40.08 10.18
C GLY A 563 13.41 39.93 11.11
N THR A 564 13.19 38.73 11.65
CA THR A 564 12.09 38.47 12.60
C THR A 564 12.52 38.65 14.05
N GLU A 565 13.57 39.45 14.35
CA GLU A 565 14.08 39.63 15.72
C GLU A 565 13.04 40.28 16.64
N TRP A 566 12.07 41.00 16.08
CA TRP A 566 10.97 41.59 16.84
C TRP A 566 9.98 40.54 17.40
N ALA A 567 10.00 39.32 16.85
CA ALA A 567 9.11 38.22 17.23
C ALA A 567 9.76 37.25 18.22
N THR A 568 10.95 37.58 18.75
CA THR A 568 11.67 36.69 19.69
C THR A 568 11.01 36.62 21.07
N GLY A 569 10.11 37.55 21.39
CA GLY A 569 9.50 37.62 22.71
C GLY A 569 8.35 36.64 22.91
N GLY A 570 8.51 35.70 23.87
CA GLY A 570 7.42 35.06 24.61
C GLY A 570 6.52 34.11 23.82
N HIS A 571 7.09 33.02 23.28
CA HIS A 571 6.30 31.97 22.64
C HIS A 571 5.34 31.34 23.63
N GLY A 572 4.10 31.14 23.19
CA GLY A 572 3.03 30.54 23.97
C GLY A 572 2.83 29.07 23.66
N ALA A 573 2.29 28.32 24.63
CA ALA A 573 1.80 26.98 24.36
C ALA A 573 0.66 27.03 23.32
N GLY A 574 0.68 26.11 22.36
CA GLY A 574 -0.27 26.03 21.25
C GLY A 574 0.11 26.88 20.02
N GLU A 575 1.20 27.65 20.08
CA GLU A 575 1.66 28.43 18.93
C GLU A 575 2.11 27.50 17.78
N ALA A 576 1.80 27.88 16.54
CA ALA A 576 2.07 27.05 15.37
C ALA A 576 3.58 26.91 15.11
N LEU A 577 4.00 25.69 14.79
CA LEU A 577 5.33 25.36 14.28
C LEU A 577 5.20 24.88 12.84
N LEU A 578 6.01 25.43 11.94
CA LEU A 578 6.15 24.97 10.56
C LEU A 578 7.62 24.91 10.14
N MET A 579 8.09 23.75 9.69
CA MET A 579 9.39 23.64 9.03
C MET A 579 9.32 24.29 7.65
N ILE A 580 10.33 25.10 7.31
CA ILE A 580 10.41 25.83 6.05
C ILE A 580 11.24 25.03 5.05
N GLU A 581 10.57 24.14 4.34
CA GLU A 581 11.14 23.27 3.31
C GLU A 581 10.46 23.56 1.97
N GLN A 582 11.21 24.10 1.00
CA GLN A 582 10.63 24.65 -0.23
C GLN A 582 9.80 23.63 -1.04
N ASP A 583 10.18 22.35 -1.02
CA ASP A 583 9.48 21.25 -1.70
C ASP A 583 8.22 20.78 -0.96
N ARG A 584 8.00 21.25 0.28
CA ARG A 584 6.83 20.95 1.14
C ARG A 584 5.85 22.11 1.27
N LEU A 585 6.12 23.22 0.59
CA LEU A 585 5.30 24.42 0.63
C LEU A 585 4.70 24.71 -0.74
N ALA A 586 3.38 24.92 -0.80
CA ALA A 586 2.69 25.39 -2.00
C ALA A 586 2.62 26.92 -1.97
N ALA A 587 3.10 27.59 -3.03
CA ALA A 587 2.93 29.03 -3.17
C ALA A 587 1.46 29.36 -3.45
N VAL A 588 0.91 30.36 -2.75
CA VAL A 588 -0.45 30.85 -3.00
C VAL A 588 -0.40 31.86 -4.15
N ALA A 589 -1.36 31.79 -5.07
CA ALA A 589 -1.35 32.56 -6.31
C ALA A 589 -1.34 34.09 -6.09
N ASP A 590 -0.49 34.79 -6.84
CA ASP A 590 -0.18 36.22 -6.69
C ASP A 590 -1.40 37.15 -6.79
N ASP A 591 -2.41 36.82 -7.61
CA ASP A 591 -3.52 37.76 -7.91
C ASP A 591 -4.46 37.99 -6.71
N ALA A 592 -4.53 37.05 -5.76
CA ALA A 592 -5.34 37.15 -4.54
C ALA A 592 -4.56 37.68 -3.33
N VAL A 593 -3.23 37.81 -3.46
CA VAL A 593 -2.32 38.05 -2.33
C VAL A 593 -1.78 39.47 -2.41
N HIS A 594 -2.39 40.37 -1.66
CA HIS A 594 -1.93 41.75 -1.47
C HIS A 594 -1.99 42.15 0.00
N VAL A 595 -1.21 43.16 0.40
CA VAL A 595 -1.17 43.62 1.79
C VAL A 595 -2.56 44.06 2.26
N GLY A 596 -2.98 43.55 3.40
CA GLY A 596 -4.32 43.77 3.98
C GLY A 596 -5.40 42.81 3.51
N ALA A 597 -5.13 41.93 2.54
CA ALA A 597 -6.08 40.93 2.10
C ALA A 597 -6.38 39.90 3.20
N ALA A 598 -7.66 39.55 3.36
CA ALA A 598 -8.08 38.40 4.15
C ALA A 598 -8.15 37.17 3.22
N LEU A 599 -7.21 36.25 3.38
CA LEU A 599 -7.13 35.01 2.62
C LEU A 599 -7.78 33.88 3.45
N SER A 600 -8.71 33.14 2.85
CA SER A 600 -9.18 31.85 3.37
C SER A 600 -8.94 30.77 2.31
N MET A 601 -8.48 29.61 2.74
CA MET A 601 -8.21 28.46 1.90
C MET A 601 -8.77 27.19 2.51
N LEU A 602 -9.21 26.28 1.64
CA LEU A 602 -9.67 24.96 1.99
C LEU A 602 -8.72 23.90 1.43
N ALA A 603 -8.51 22.82 2.17
CA ALA A 603 -7.82 21.62 1.73
C ALA A 603 -8.71 20.39 1.94
N ILE A 604 -8.83 19.54 0.92
CA ILE A 604 -9.55 18.27 1.03
C ILE A 604 -8.69 17.12 0.49
N GLY A 605 -8.28 16.25 1.41
CA GLY A 605 -7.58 14.99 1.16
C GLY A 605 -8.55 13.83 0.98
N ILE A 606 -8.01 12.67 0.56
CA ILE A 606 -8.80 11.46 0.28
C ILE A 606 -9.55 10.96 1.53
N GLY A 607 -8.97 11.14 2.72
CA GLY A 607 -9.55 10.71 3.99
C GLY A 607 -10.52 11.71 4.63
N ASP A 608 -10.72 12.88 4.04
CA ASP A 608 -11.47 13.96 4.69
C ASP A 608 -12.97 13.86 4.42
N ALA A 609 -13.77 13.89 5.47
CA ALA A 609 -15.22 14.06 5.36
C ALA A 609 -15.63 15.53 5.19
N VAL A 610 -14.81 16.45 5.71
CA VAL A 610 -15.00 17.91 5.67
C VAL A 610 -13.66 18.55 5.31
N PRO A 611 -13.63 19.58 4.44
CA PRO A 611 -12.39 20.28 4.12
C PRO A 611 -11.76 20.93 5.35
N ALA A 612 -10.44 20.84 5.47
CA ALA A 612 -9.67 21.62 6.41
C ALA A 612 -9.60 23.09 5.97
N GLU A 613 -9.83 24.03 6.87
CA GLU A 613 -9.81 25.46 6.57
C GLU A 613 -8.64 26.16 7.28
N ALA A 614 -8.01 27.09 6.58
CA ALA A 614 -7.05 28.01 7.16
C ALA A 614 -7.28 29.42 6.63
N ALA A 615 -7.15 30.41 7.52
CA ALA A 615 -7.30 31.82 7.17
C ALA A 615 -6.12 32.65 7.70
N LEU A 616 -5.75 33.67 6.94
CA LEU A 616 -4.63 34.56 7.22
C LEU A 616 -4.93 35.97 6.72
N THR A 617 -4.52 36.99 7.48
CA THR A 617 -4.44 38.36 6.96
C THR A 617 -3.02 38.61 6.47
N VAL A 618 -2.88 38.99 5.19
CA VAL A 618 -1.58 39.22 4.56
C VAL A 618 -1.00 40.54 5.10
N THR A 619 0.11 40.47 5.83
CA THR A 619 0.81 41.65 6.37
C THR A 619 1.91 42.15 5.43
N GLY A 620 2.37 41.31 4.51
CA GLY A 620 3.42 41.61 3.56
C GLY A 620 4.81 41.57 4.19
N GLU A 621 5.13 40.56 5.02
CA GLU A 621 6.40 40.51 5.77
C GLU A 621 7.62 40.63 4.86
N ALA A 622 7.59 40.02 3.68
CA ALA A 622 8.67 40.10 2.70
C ALA A 622 8.90 41.51 2.10
N LEU A 623 7.91 42.41 2.23
CA LEU A 623 7.95 43.78 1.69
C LEU A 623 8.39 44.81 2.73
N ILE A 624 8.39 44.47 4.03
CA ILE A 624 8.69 45.40 5.11
C ILE A 624 10.22 45.58 5.23
N PRO A 625 10.76 46.80 5.07
CA PRO A 625 12.18 47.06 5.30
C PRO A 625 12.60 46.72 6.74
N LEU A 626 13.84 46.25 6.90
CA LEU A 626 14.39 45.91 8.21
C LEU A 626 14.65 47.18 9.04
N PRO A 627 14.47 47.14 10.37
CA PRO A 627 14.76 48.29 11.23
C PRO A 627 16.26 48.61 11.23
N PRO A 628 16.70 49.88 11.14
CA PRO A 628 18.12 50.24 11.24
C PRO A 628 18.77 49.77 12.54
N VAL A 629 20.10 49.65 12.56
CA VAL A 629 20.87 49.20 13.73
C VAL A 629 22.02 50.16 14.05
N HIS A 630 22.70 49.91 15.17
CA HIS A 630 23.84 50.72 15.63
C HIS A 630 23.51 52.22 15.71
N VAL A 631 22.31 52.55 16.21
CA VAL A 631 21.91 53.94 16.43
C VAL A 631 22.84 54.54 17.47
N ALA A 632 23.55 55.60 17.06
CA ALA A 632 24.48 56.34 17.89
C ALA A 632 24.09 57.82 17.87
N GLN A 633 24.28 58.49 19.00
CA GLN A 633 24.05 59.92 19.13
C GLN A 633 25.33 60.61 19.59
N GLU A 634 25.64 61.74 18.97
CA GLU A 634 26.81 62.56 19.27
C GLU A 634 26.41 64.05 19.30
N PRO A 635 26.99 64.87 20.20
CA PRO A 635 26.79 66.31 20.16
C PRO A 635 27.23 66.88 18.82
N ASP A 636 26.46 67.80 18.25
CA ASP A 636 26.79 68.44 16.96
C ASP A 636 27.85 69.55 17.07
N GLY A 637 28.28 69.89 18.29
CA GLY A 637 29.23 70.97 18.58
C GLY A 637 28.63 72.38 18.60
N ALA A 638 27.34 72.53 18.29
CA ALA A 638 26.58 73.78 18.24
C ALA A 638 25.39 73.82 19.23
N GLY A 639 25.32 72.86 20.16
CA GLY A 639 24.26 72.73 21.15
C GLY A 639 23.08 71.87 20.73
N GLY A 640 23.21 71.12 19.63
CA GLY A 640 22.28 70.07 19.19
C GLY A 640 22.88 68.67 19.27
N VAL A 641 22.14 67.70 18.73
CA VAL A 641 22.50 66.28 18.72
C VAL A 641 22.39 65.75 17.29
N THR A 642 23.44 65.09 16.81
CA THR A 642 23.42 64.32 15.57
C THR A 642 23.22 62.85 15.91
N VAL A 643 22.22 62.24 15.28
CA VAL A 643 21.92 60.81 15.41
C VAL A 643 22.30 60.13 14.10
N ARG A 644 23.06 59.05 14.17
CA ARG A 644 23.53 58.24 13.03
C ARG A 644 23.12 56.79 13.25
N TRP A 645 22.91 56.06 12.17
CA TRP A 645 22.56 54.64 12.21
C TRP A 645 23.16 53.89 11.03
N VAL A 646 23.05 52.57 11.06
CA VAL A 646 23.47 51.68 9.97
C VAL A 646 22.25 51.06 9.33
N ARG A 647 22.17 51.18 7.99
CA ARG A 647 21.11 50.58 7.17
C ARG A 647 21.13 49.05 7.29
N ARG A 648 19.95 48.43 7.24
CA ARG A 648 19.83 46.99 7.00
C ARG A 648 19.23 46.73 5.63
N SER A 649 19.65 45.62 5.01
CA SER A 649 19.10 45.16 3.75
C SER A 649 18.25 43.92 3.95
N ARG A 650 17.10 43.85 3.28
CA ARG A 650 16.34 42.59 3.11
C ARG A 650 16.84 41.75 1.94
N ALA A 651 17.92 42.18 1.28
CA ALA A 651 18.57 41.52 0.16
C ALA A 651 20.02 41.14 0.53
N GLY A 652 20.56 40.12 -0.12
CA GLY A 652 21.96 39.71 0.04
C GLY A 652 22.30 39.28 1.46
N TRP A 653 21.76 38.15 1.91
CA TRP A 653 21.94 37.66 3.28
C TRP A 653 23.28 36.95 3.52
N ARG A 654 24.06 36.76 2.44
CA ARG A 654 25.41 36.19 2.48
C ARG A 654 26.43 37.29 2.69
N TRP A 655 27.42 37.03 3.53
CA TRP A 655 28.57 37.91 3.63
C TRP A 655 29.48 37.67 2.43
N LEU A 656 29.59 38.68 1.57
CA LEU A 656 30.49 38.67 0.42
C LEU A 656 31.70 39.56 0.72
N ASP A 657 32.89 39.04 0.45
CA ASP A 657 34.13 39.77 0.73
C ASP A 657 34.25 41.03 -0.15
N GLY A 658 34.63 42.14 0.47
CA GLY A 658 34.97 43.39 -0.23
C GLY A 658 33.77 44.16 -0.80
N VAL A 659 32.53 43.76 -0.51
CA VAL A 659 31.31 44.46 -0.95
C VAL A 659 30.36 44.69 0.23
N ASP A 660 29.69 45.83 0.23
CA ASP A 660 28.67 46.15 1.23
C ASP A 660 27.33 45.47 0.89
N ALA A 661 26.42 45.36 1.87
CA ALA A 661 25.10 44.80 1.67
C ALA A 661 24.33 45.60 0.60
N PRO A 662 23.66 44.94 -0.36
CA PRO A 662 22.91 45.64 -1.40
C PRO A 662 21.83 46.53 -0.81
N LEU A 663 21.35 47.53 -1.55
CA LEU A 663 20.34 48.46 -1.03
C LEU A 663 19.04 47.75 -0.61
N GLY A 664 18.58 46.80 -1.44
CA GLY A 664 17.36 46.02 -1.19
C GLY A 664 16.06 46.80 -1.42
N GLU A 665 16.16 48.11 -1.69
CA GLU A 665 15.05 49.02 -1.99
C GLU A 665 15.40 49.88 -3.23
N GLU A 666 14.41 50.58 -3.78
CA GLU A 666 14.59 51.47 -4.95
C GLU A 666 15.45 52.71 -4.62
N SER A 667 15.44 53.15 -3.37
CA SER A 667 16.19 54.31 -2.88
C SER A 667 16.36 54.24 -1.37
N GLU A 668 17.46 54.79 -0.84
CA GLU A 668 17.68 54.92 0.59
C GLU A 668 16.87 56.09 1.17
N ARG A 669 15.89 55.78 2.04
CA ARG A 669 15.05 56.77 2.72
C ARG A 669 14.72 56.32 4.14
N TYR A 670 14.60 57.29 5.04
CA TYR A 670 14.21 57.06 6.44
C TYR A 670 13.12 58.02 6.87
N ALA A 671 12.09 57.49 7.53
CA ALA A 671 11.06 58.23 8.21
C ALA A 671 11.36 58.30 9.72
N LEU A 672 11.43 59.50 10.25
CA LEU A 672 11.80 59.81 11.62
C LEU A 672 10.60 60.38 12.37
N ARG A 673 10.36 59.90 13.60
CA ARG A 673 9.40 60.51 14.53
C ARG A 673 10.05 60.76 15.87
N LEU A 674 10.08 62.02 16.27
CA LEU A 674 10.47 62.42 17.62
C LEU A 674 9.23 62.38 18.51
N MET A 675 9.29 61.64 19.61
CA MET A 675 8.16 61.33 20.46
C MET A 675 8.44 61.83 21.89
N ASP A 676 7.44 62.47 22.50
CA ASP A 676 7.37 62.75 23.94
C ASP A 676 6.28 61.88 24.54
N GLY A 677 6.67 60.81 25.23
CA GLY A 677 5.74 59.74 25.61
C GLY A 677 5.02 59.16 24.38
N GLY A 678 3.70 59.36 24.31
CA GLY A 678 2.85 58.92 23.19
C GLY A 678 2.61 59.98 22.10
N VAL A 679 3.10 61.22 22.29
CA VAL A 679 2.83 62.35 21.39
C VAL A 679 3.98 62.54 20.41
N THR A 680 3.68 62.67 19.12
CA THR A 680 4.68 63.01 18.11
C THR A 680 4.99 64.51 18.16
N VAL A 681 6.21 64.85 18.57
CA VAL A 681 6.75 66.22 18.62
C VAL A 681 7.19 66.68 17.24
N ARG A 682 7.91 65.81 16.51
CA ARG A 682 8.37 66.09 15.14
C ARG A 682 8.25 64.87 14.24
N SER A 683 8.02 65.12 12.96
CA SER A 683 8.20 64.16 11.88
C SER A 683 9.23 64.71 10.90
N ALA A 684 10.15 63.87 10.45
CA ALA A 684 11.17 64.25 9.45
C ALA A 684 11.45 63.08 8.50
N GLU A 685 11.98 63.40 7.32
CA GLU A 685 12.48 62.42 6.37
C GLU A 685 13.92 62.76 6.00
N THR A 686 14.74 61.74 5.78
CA THR A 686 16.13 61.88 5.34
C THR A 686 16.49 60.80 4.32
N ALA A 687 17.32 61.17 3.35
CA ALA A 687 17.90 60.27 2.35
C ALA A 687 19.30 59.78 2.72
N ALA A 688 19.77 60.13 3.93
CA ALA A 688 21.05 59.69 4.47
C ALA A 688 20.84 59.05 5.85
N PRO A 689 21.72 58.13 6.28
CA PRO A 689 21.60 57.46 7.57
C PRO A 689 22.06 58.34 8.75
N LEU A 690 21.64 59.61 8.74
CA LEU A 690 21.89 60.60 9.77
C LEU A 690 20.77 61.64 9.83
N TRP A 691 20.55 62.18 11.03
CA TRP A 691 19.68 63.33 11.26
C TRP A 691 20.20 64.19 12.40
N THR A 692 20.13 65.51 12.25
CA THR A 692 20.58 66.46 13.26
C THR A 692 19.38 67.16 13.88
N TYR A 693 19.21 66.96 15.19
CA TYR A 693 18.29 67.70 16.04
C TYR A 693 19.02 68.94 16.55
N SER A 694 18.91 70.04 15.80
CA SER A 694 19.71 71.25 16.04
C SER A 694 19.29 71.98 17.31
N ALA A 695 20.19 72.80 17.86
CA ALA A 695 19.92 73.65 19.03
C ALA A 695 18.64 74.49 18.88
N ALA A 696 18.36 74.98 17.67
CA ALA A 696 17.14 75.75 17.38
C ALA A 696 15.87 74.90 17.45
N MET A 697 15.93 73.64 17.00
CA MET A 697 14.81 72.70 17.11
C MET A 697 14.56 72.33 18.58
N ILE A 698 15.63 72.06 19.33
CA ILE A 698 15.56 71.78 20.78
C ILE A 698 14.92 72.94 21.53
N ALA A 699 15.37 74.18 21.27
CA ALA A 699 14.83 75.36 21.93
C ALA A 699 13.34 75.58 21.60
N ALA A 700 12.94 75.35 20.35
CA ALA A 700 11.55 75.47 19.93
C ALA A 700 10.65 74.42 20.59
N ASP A 701 11.12 73.18 20.67
CA ASP A 701 10.35 72.07 21.26
C ASP A 701 10.27 72.21 22.79
N ALA A 702 11.36 72.62 23.44
CA ALA A 702 11.38 72.93 24.86
C ALA A 702 10.41 74.08 25.21
N ALA A 703 10.36 75.14 24.38
CA ALA A 703 9.39 76.23 24.53
C ALA A 703 7.94 75.78 24.33
N ALA A 704 7.72 74.74 23.51
CA ALA A 704 6.41 74.11 23.31
C ALA A 704 6.03 73.11 24.42
N GLY A 705 6.88 72.93 25.44
CA GLY A 705 6.62 72.05 26.59
C GLY A 705 7.30 70.68 26.53
N HIS A 706 8.13 70.41 25.52
CA HIS A 706 8.81 69.13 25.29
C HIS A 706 10.29 69.17 25.71
N GLY A 707 10.56 69.56 26.95
CA GLY A 707 11.92 69.66 27.51
C GLY A 707 12.45 68.39 28.20
N GLY A 708 11.66 67.31 28.20
CA GLY A 708 12.03 66.03 28.82
C GLY A 708 12.79 65.08 27.89
N PRO A 709 13.11 63.85 28.34
CA PRO A 709 13.76 62.86 27.50
C PRO A 709 12.84 62.44 26.33
N LEU A 710 13.27 62.71 25.10
CA LEU A 710 12.51 62.42 23.88
C LEU A 710 12.98 61.10 23.25
N ARG A 711 12.04 60.31 22.70
CA ARG A 711 12.34 59.08 21.95
C ARG A 711 12.34 59.38 20.46
N LEU A 712 13.43 59.08 19.77
CA LEU A 712 13.48 59.13 18.31
C LEU A 712 13.22 57.73 17.74
N ASP A 713 12.15 57.59 16.94
CA ASP A 713 11.83 56.39 16.18
C ASP A 713 12.32 56.56 14.73
N ILE A 714 13.17 55.64 14.28
CA ILE A 714 13.82 55.65 12.97
C ILE A 714 13.31 54.44 12.18
N ARG A 715 12.68 54.67 11.03
CA ARG A 715 12.15 53.61 10.16
C ARG A 715 12.73 53.75 8.76
N GLN A 716 13.30 52.68 8.23
CA GLN A 716 13.66 52.63 6.81
C GLN A 716 12.38 52.57 5.96
N ALA A 717 12.31 53.36 4.90
CA ALA A 717 11.14 53.45 4.03
C ALA A 717 11.42 52.83 2.67
N GLY A 718 10.64 51.81 2.30
CA GLY A 718 10.64 51.20 0.98
C GLY A 718 9.47 51.75 0.13
N ALA A 719 9.43 51.36 -1.14
CA ALA A 719 8.37 51.78 -2.05
C ALA A 719 6.99 51.19 -1.69
N GLN A 720 6.96 50.01 -1.05
CA GLN A 720 5.75 49.25 -0.77
C GLN A 720 5.34 49.25 0.72
N ALA A 721 6.28 49.53 1.63
CA ALA A 721 6.02 49.54 3.06
C ALA A 721 7.06 50.39 3.83
N VAL A 722 6.66 50.87 5.01
CA VAL A 722 7.57 51.50 5.97
C VAL A 722 7.99 50.45 7.00
N GLY A 723 9.30 50.36 7.25
CA GLY A 723 9.91 49.40 8.15
C GLY A 723 9.51 49.56 9.62
N ARG A 724 9.91 48.58 10.42
CA ARG A 724 9.79 48.65 11.88
C ARG A 724 10.74 49.72 12.45
N ALA A 725 10.43 50.26 13.61
CA ALA A 725 11.20 51.34 14.22
C ALA A 725 12.44 50.80 14.97
N ALA A 726 13.58 51.44 14.75
CA ALA A 726 14.67 51.47 15.71
C ALA A 726 14.50 52.71 16.59
N SER A 727 14.51 52.54 17.91
CA SER A 727 14.24 53.63 18.85
C SER A 727 15.45 53.95 19.70
N VAL A 728 15.71 55.24 19.93
CA VAL A 728 16.76 55.73 20.85
C VAL A 728 16.21 56.87 21.71
N MET A 729 16.62 56.92 22.97
CA MET A 729 16.33 58.07 23.83
C MET A 729 17.39 59.15 23.61
N LEU A 730 16.95 60.35 23.26
CA LEU A 730 17.84 61.48 23.07
C LEU A 730 18.30 62.03 24.41
N GLY A 731 19.62 62.12 24.57
CA GLY A 731 20.23 62.90 25.65
C GLY A 731 20.31 64.36 25.22
N ILE A 732 19.37 65.17 25.70
CA ILE A 732 19.22 66.60 25.38
C ILE A 732 19.68 67.47 26.55
#